data_AF-A0A9P8M362-F1
#
_entry.id   AF-A0A9P8M362-F1
#
_cell.length_a   1.000
_cell.length_b   1.000
_cell.length_c   1.000
_cell.angle_alpha   90.00
_cell.angle_beta   90.00
_cell.angle_gamma   90.00
#
_symmetry.space_group_name_H-M   'P 1'
#
loop_
_entity.id
_entity.type
_entity.pdbx_description
1 polymer ?
#
loop_
_entity_poly.entity_id
_entity_poly.type
_entity_poly.pdbx_seq_one_letter_code
_entity_poly.pdbx_strand_id
1 'polypeptide(L)'
;MPNDFSVIIVGGSVAGLALAHCLQRLGVSFTILEQGEIAPQLGASIGILPNGGRILDQLGIFDNIEKEIEPLELARIRYPDDFWFESRYPKALHSNYHYPVSFLERQRFLQILYDTLESKNHIHTRKKVLAVESGIDCAVVKTSDGSEYRADLVVGADGVHSVVRSEIWRHLKQTCQTRPTEKENSGIKYEYSCIYGLSRDVPHMKLGEQLSLLDDGVSIHVFTGKQSKFFWFAMVKTPQAGYAGKGACSDHAARQICDSMRSKKLSNVLTFGDVWSRCTIYKMTPLEEGVFKQWNHGRMLCIGDAVRKMCPNIGQGANMAIEDAARLANLIHKRLPLGKLSAGEVDSMLREFTAAQKPRTNSICAQSEFLVRMHANQGMGRRLLGRYVIPFLNDAPAGLSGLSINNAVKLEFIDAPTRSLGDKGIFQQHRSTRSTLESDVAADDTPAMFLDRVVRTLSTDPLSPISPSYRLNMHYGNSTQSLSRNALSTFFDSSAYNVPATQVILAILVLVICTSLYWKPSTGIDVPFVGYRSSWEPRFLAQIRYTFSASSMISEGYKKVCELPIGACSRTRHVSNDSQQWKDSLFQISRPPQELSAIHGLIENFGGRYSGLGLLGKHDVGIRAFQMKITPNLAKLCDDMVDELEYSLRTDLPPCHGLPLCRDPEWLKAAFGHADNVTITQIAMRSVPCFMRPLLDLCLPFSWKYKAHLRAGKKVLIPEVQRRRDLETSGVDYVKPNDLLQSMVEMTNPDDEEGQPDTLAELMITMTAIAGHSTAASGSHVIFDLVSRPEYIDLLREEAQTTLQKTEMRFTKQSLSGLRKMDSFMRESQRHNPLSLLGFLRVVKAPAGITLQDGTHVPYGTQLCIPPHSISSDPTVLEDAQSFNGLRYYEQRCRDPGQENKHQYATTDKIHLHFGYGKWACPGRFMASDMMKMIVATLLLRYDIKYPDGKARPTNGHIHEFPFMNIYTKLLMKRRDEMPVV
;
A
#
# COMPACT_ATOMS: atom_id res chain seq x y z
N MET A 1 -21.70 -29.94 -25.84
CA MET A 1 -22.90 -29.16 -26.21
C MET A 1 -22.46 -27.75 -26.58
N PRO A 2 -23.04 -27.11 -27.59
CA PRO A 2 -23.14 -25.65 -27.61
C PRO A 2 -23.93 -25.21 -26.38
N ASN A 3 -23.54 -24.13 -25.71
CA ASN A 3 -24.33 -23.59 -24.60
C ASN A 3 -25.36 -22.61 -25.16
N ASP A 4 -26.63 -22.74 -24.76
CA ASP A 4 -27.79 -21.91 -25.15
C ASP A 4 -27.76 -20.46 -24.63
N PHE A 5 -26.57 -19.92 -24.38
CA PHE A 5 -26.33 -18.57 -23.87
C PHE A 5 -25.63 -17.70 -24.93
N SER A 6 -26.21 -16.53 -25.18
CA SER A 6 -25.84 -15.64 -26.27
C SER A 6 -25.62 -14.20 -25.79
N VAL A 7 -24.71 -13.47 -26.45
CA VAL A 7 -24.31 -12.10 -26.06
C VAL A 7 -24.28 -11.14 -27.24
N ILE A 8 -25.07 -10.06 -27.20
CA ILE A 8 -24.91 -8.93 -28.13
C ILE A 8 -23.93 -7.92 -27.54
N ILE A 9 -22.94 -7.52 -28.34
CA ILE A 9 -21.95 -6.50 -28.00
C ILE A 9 -22.22 -5.27 -28.86
N VAL A 10 -22.53 -4.13 -28.23
CA VAL A 10 -22.77 -2.87 -28.92
C VAL A 10 -21.47 -2.07 -28.93
N GLY A 11 -20.82 -1.93 -30.09
CA GLY A 11 -19.55 -1.24 -30.29
C GLY A 11 -18.36 -2.17 -30.57
N GLY A 12 -17.86 -2.16 -31.81
CA GLY A 12 -16.68 -2.88 -32.30
C GLY A 12 -15.34 -2.20 -31.98
N SER A 13 -15.23 -1.61 -30.79
CA SER A 13 -14.04 -0.92 -30.28
C SER A 13 -13.18 -1.86 -29.41
N VAL A 14 -12.15 -1.34 -28.74
CA VAL A 14 -11.20 -2.08 -27.89
C VAL A 14 -11.91 -3.03 -26.91
N ALA A 15 -12.91 -2.53 -26.18
CA ALA A 15 -13.65 -3.33 -25.20
C ALA A 15 -14.47 -4.46 -25.85
N GLY A 16 -15.15 -4.16 -26.97
CA GLY A 16 -16.04 -5.10 -27.65
C GLY A 16 -15.30 -6.20 -28.40
N LEU A 17 -14.22 -5.85 -29.11
CA LEU A 17 -13.36 -6.85 -29.78
C LEU A 17 -12.61 -7.71 -28.77
N ALA A 18 -12.12 -7.15 -27.66
CA ALA A 18 -11.51 -7.93 -26.58
C ALA A 18 -12.53 -8.92 -25.96
N LEU A 19 -13.78 -8.48 -25.74
CA LEU A 19 -14.84 -9.36 -25.23
C LEU A 19 -15.20 -10.45 -26.26
N ALA A 20 -15.32 -10.13 -27.54
CA ALA A 20 -15.58 -11.11 -28.59
C ALA A 20 -14.51 -12.22 -28.63
N HIS A 21 -13.23 -11.87 -28.50
CA HIS A 21 -12.15 -12.84 -28.35
C HIS A 21 -12.31 -13.72 -27.11
N CYS A 22 -12.63 -13.13 -25.96
CA CYS A 22 -12.88 -13.90 -24.73
C CYS A 22 -14.09 -14.85 -24.87
N LEU A 23 -15.15 -14.45 -25.58
CA LEU A 23 -16.33 -15.28 -25.81
C LEU A 23 -16.09 -16.39 -26.86
N GLN A 24 -15.32 -16.10 -27.92
CA GLN A 24 -14.87 -17.11 -28.89
C GLN A 24 -14.07 -18.22 -28.18
N ARG A 25 -13.12 -17.84 -27.30
CA ARG A 25 -12.35 -18.78 -26.46
C ARG A 25 -13.19 -19.55 -25.43
N LEU A 26 -14.41 -19.12 -25.14
CA LEU A 26 -15.37 -19.83 -24.28
C LEU A 26 -16.39 -20.69 -25.06
N GLY A 27 -16.42 -20.62 -26.39
CA GLY A 27 -17.47 -21.24 -27.19
C GLY A 27 -18.86 -20.63 -26.97
N VAL A 28 -18.93 -19.35 -26.57
CA VAL A 28 -20.17 -18.61 -26.35
C VAL A 28 -20.57 -17.88 -27.64
N SER A 29 -21.83 -18.00 -28.04
CA SER A 29 -22.36 -17.29 -29.20
C SER A 29 -22.42 -15.78 -28.94
N PHE A 30 -21.92 -14.97 -29.88
CA PHE A 30 -21.95 -13.51 -29.76
C PHE A 30 -22.29 -12.82 -31.08
N THR A 31 -22.67 -11.54 -31.02
CA THR A 31 -22.87 -10.67 -32.19
C THR A 31 -22.41 -9.26 -31.87
N ILE A 32 -21.53 -8.68 -32.70
CA ILE A 32 -21.07 -7.29 -32.56
C ILE A 32 -21.90 -6.40 -33.48
N LEU A 33 -22.50 -5.35 -32.91
CA LEU A 33 -23.17 -4.28 -33.66
C LEU A 33 -22.31 -3.02 -33.58
N GLU A 34 -21.69 -2.62 -34.69
CA GLU A 34 -20.87 -1.42 -34.81
C GLU A 34 -21.56 -0.38 -35.70
N GLN A 35 -21.63 0.87 -35.26
CA GLN A 35 -22.30 1.96 -35.99
C GLN A 35 -21.50 2.46 -37.21
N GLY A 36 -20.18 2.29 -37.20
CA GLY A 36 -19.28 2.65 -38.30
C GLY A 36 -18.60 1.43 -38.91
N GLU A 37 -17.30 1.56 -39.17
CA GLU A 37 -16.41 0.52 -39.69
C GLU A 37 -15.43 0.09 -38.60
N ILE A 38 -14.93 -1.15 -38.67
CA ILE A 38 -13.89 -1.63 -37.76
C ILE A 38 -12.55 -0.97 -38.12
N ALA A 39 -11.72 -0.68 -37.12
CA ALA A 39 -10.40 -0.08 -37.28
C ALA A 39 -10.35 1.24 -38.12
N PRO A 40 -11.14 2.28 -37.78
CA PRO A 40 -11.12 3.55 -38.52
C PRO A 40 -9.82 4.35 -38.30
N GLN A 41 -9.34 5.02 -39.36
CA GLN A 41 -8.13 5.84 -39.36
C GLN A 41 -8.33 7.20 -38.66
N LEU A 42 -8.33 7.19 -37.33
CA LEU A 42 -8.59 8.39 -36.50
C LEU A 42 -7.34 9.13 -36.01
N GLY A 43 -6.14 8.73 -36.42
CA GLY A 43 -4.86 9.33 -35.98
C GLY A 43 -4.50 9.11 -34.49
N ALA A 44 -5.40 8.52 -33.70
CA ALA A 44 -5.16 8.17 -32.31
C ALA A 44 -4.14 7.02 -32.17
N SER A 45 -3.29 7.11 -31.15
CA SER A 45 -2.48 6.00 -30.67
C SER A 45 -3.17 5.26 -29.51
N ILE A 46 -2.63 4.12 -29.13
CA ILE A 46 -3.07 3.33 -27.98
C ILE A 46 -1.83 2.87 -27.20
N GLY A 47 -1.86 3.05 -25.88
CA GLY A 47 -0.81 2.57 -24.98
C GLY A 47 -1.15 1.18 -24.47
N ILE A 48 -0.28 0.20 -24.72
CA ILE A 48 -0.38 -1.15 -24.18
C ILE A 48 0.56 -1.23 -22.98
N LEU A 49 -0.01 -1.60 -21.83
CA LEU A 49 0.67 -1.75 -20.55
C LEU A 49 0.57 -3.23 -20.11
N PRO A 50 1.40 -3.70 -19.16
CA PRO A 50 1.52 -5.13 -18.88
C PRO A 50 0.24 -5.85 -18.49
N ASN A 51 -0.70 -5.15 -17.83
CA ASN A 51 -2.01 -5.70 -17.48
C ASN A 51 -2.88 -6.04 -18.71
N GLY A 52 -2.90 -5.17 -19.72
CA GLY A 52 -3.59 -5.45 -20.99
C GLY A 52 -2.82 -6.45 -21.84
N GLY A 53 -1.49 -6.29 -21.92
CA GLY A 53 -0.59 -7.18 -22.69
C GLY A 53 -0.75 -8.65 -22.30
N ARG A 54 -0.78 -8.96 -21.00
CA ARG A 54 -1.00 -10.33 -20.49
C ARG A 54 -2.32 -10.95 -20.93
N ILE A 55 -3.42 -10.20 -20.95
CA ILE A 55 -4.73 -10.73 -21.39
C ILE A 55 -4.71 -10.99 -22.90
N LEU A 56 -4.11 -10.07 -23.68
CA LEU A 56 -3.93 -10.23 -25.12
C LEU A 56 -3.04 -11.44 -25.46
N ASP A 57 -2.09 -11.79 -24.59
CA ASP A 57 -1.24 -12.97 -24.72
C ASP A 57 -1.99 -14.27 -24.37
N GLN A 58 -2.81 -14.28 -23.31
CA GLN A 58 -3.75 -15.38 -23.05
C GLN A 58 -4.70 -15.64 -24.23
N LEU A 59 -5.06 -14.61 -24.99
CA LEU A 59 -5.89 -14.73 -26.19
C LEU A 59 -5.10 -15.14 -27.45
N GLY A 60 -3.76 -15.24 -27.38
CA GLY A 60 -2.89 -15.57 -28.52
C GLY A 60 -2.68 -14.43 -29.52
N ILE A 61 -2.88 -13.19 -29.09
CA ILE A 61 -2.86 -11.98 -29.94
C ILE A 61 -1.56 -11.18 -29.76
N PHE A 62 -0.93 -11.26 -28.58
CA PHE A 62 0.16 -10.34 -28.21
C PHE A 62 1.36 -10.40 -29.16
N ASP A 63 1.75 -11.56 -29.67
CA ASP A 63 2.84 -11.70 -30.66
C ASP A 63 2.65 -10.83 -31.92
N ASN A 64 1.40 -10.61 -32.34
CA ASN A 64 1.10 -9.75 -33.50
C ASN A 64 1.13 -8.26 -33.15
N ILE A 65 0.97 -7.92 -31.87
CA ILE A 65 1.13 -6.56 -31.34
C ILE A 65 2.61 -6.27 -31.07
N GLU A 66 3.37 -7.26 -30.58
CA GLU A 66 4.82 -7.16 -30.32
C GLU A 66 5.62 -6.85 -31.60
N LYS A 67 5.15 -7.39 -32.74
CA LYS A 67 5.67 -7.06 -34.07
C LYS A 67 5.50 -5.58 -34.46
N GLU A 68 4.52 -4.86 -33.89
CA GLU A 68 4.13 -3.48 -34.28
C GLU A 68 4.52 -2.40 -33.25
N ILE A 69 4.92 -2.78 -32.03
CA ILE A 69 5.37 -1.86 -30.97
C ILE A 69 6.89 -1.66 -30.94
N GLU A 70 7.29 -0.61 -30.21
CA GLU A 70 8.65 -0.35 -29.74
C GLU A 70 8.63 -0.28 -28.18
N PRO A 71 9.49 -1.02 -27.45
CA PRO A 71 9.57 -0.93 -25.98
C PRO A 71 10.06 0.43 -25.50
N LEU A 72 9.35 1.08 -24.57
CA LEU A 72 9.90 2.22 -23.84
C LEU A 72 10.85 1.74 -22.73
N GLU A 73 11.98 2.42 -22.62
CA GLU A 73 13.08 2.11 -21.70
C GLU A 73 13.31 3.26 -20.70
N LEU A 74 13.29 4.50 -21.21
CA LEU A 74 13.66 5.70 -20.45
C LEU A 74 12.63 6.83 -20.65
N ALA A 75 12.16 7.42 -19.56
CA ALA A 75 11.38 8.65 -19.60
C ALA A 75 12.24 9.83 -19.13
N ARG A 76 12.30 10.91 -19.92
CA ARG A 76 12.87 12.21 -19.50
C ARG A 76 11.74 13.22 -19.28
N ILE A 77 11.75 13.87 -18.13
CA ILE A 77 10.74 14.83 -17.70
C ILE A 77 11.43 16.18 -17.50
N ARG A 78 10.93 17.23 -18.17
CA ARG A 78 11.47 18.59 -18.21
C ARG A 78 10.44 19.61 -17.69
N TYR A 79 10.93 20.72 -17.18
CA TYR A 79 10.18 21.92 -16.79
C TYR A 79 10.63 23.14 -17.65
N PRO A 80 9.83 24.22 -17.71
CA PRO A 80 10.10 25.36 -18.62
C PRO A 80 11.40 26.11 -18.34
N ASP A 81 11.88 26.07 -17.10
CA ASP A 81 13.12 26.70 -16.61
C ASP A 81 14.35 25.79 -16.77
N ASP A 82 14.33 24.96 -17.82
CA ASP A 82 15.37 24.00 -18.21
C ASP A 82 15.75 22.91 -17.18
N PHE A 83 15.17 22.89 -15.98
CA PHE A 83 15.28 21.77 -15.04
C PHE A 83 14.65 20.49 -15.62
N TRP A 84 15.34 19.36 -15.48
CA TRP A 84 14.87 18.06 -15.96
C TRP A 84 15.43 16.90 -15.14
N PHE A 85 14.81 15.73 -15.25
CA PHE A 85 15.27 14.47 -14.68
C PHE A 85 14.94 13.28 -15.59
N GLU A 86 15.57 12.13 -15.37
CA GLU A 86 15.23 10.86 -16.02
C GLU A 86 14.64 9.85 -15.03
N SER A 87 13.78 8.96 -15.53
CA SER A 87 13.25 7.81 -14.79
C SER A 87 13.25 6.57 -15.68
N ARG A 88 13.69 5.45 -15.11
CA ARG A 88 13.75 4.14 -15.78
C ARG A 88 12.53 3.29 -15.50
N TYR A 89 11.41 3.92 -15.09
CA TYR A 89 10.16 3.21 -14.81
C TYR A 89 9.65 2.35 -15.98
N PRO A 90 9.79 2.71 -17.28
CA PRO A 90 9.33 1.85 -18.36
C PRO A 90 10.11 0.53 -18.42
N LYS A 91 11.45 0.61 -18.33
CA LYS A 91 12.32 -0.55 -18.19
C LYS A 91 12.03 -1.36 -16.92
N ALA A 92 11.82 -0.70 -15.78
CA ALA A 92 11.53 -1.38 -14.52
C ALA A 92 10.21 -2.17 -14.57
N LEU A 93 9.17 -1.63 -15.22
CA LEU A 93 7.94 -2.37 -15.51
C LEU A 93 8.20 -3.53 -16.47
N HIS A 94 8.96 -3.31 -17.55
CA HIS A 94 9.30 -4.37 -18.50
C HIS A 94 10.05 -5.55 -17.82
N SER A 95 11.05 -5.27 -17.00
CA SER A 95 11.82 -6.28 -16.25
C SER A 95 11.04 -6.99 -15.15
N ASN A 96 9.96 -6.38 -14.63
CA ASN A 96 9.14 -6.97 -13.55
C ASN A 96 7.92 -7.76 -14.08
N TYR A 97 7.43 -7.44 -15.28
CA TYR A 97 6.21 -8.03 -15.83
C TYR A 97 6.40 -8.77 -17.18
N HIS A 98 7.56 -8.64 -17.84
CA HIS A 98 7.89 -9.25 -19.14
C HIS A 98 6.99 -8.85 -20.33
N TYR A 99 6.28 -7.73 -20.16
CA TYR A 99 5.62 -6.97 -21.23
C TYR A 99 6.11 -5.52 -21.10
N PRO A 100 6.44 -4.83 -22.21
CA PRO A 100 6.88 -3.44 -22.17
C PRO A 100 5.70 -2.48 -21.93
N VAL A 101 6.02 -1.23 -21.57
CA VAL A 101 5.13 -0.10 -21.81
C VAL A 101 5.40 0.40 -23.22
N SER A 102 4.40 0.37 -24.08
CA SER A 102 4.57 0.69 -25.51
C SER A 102 3.33 1.36 -26.11
N PHE A 103 3.52 2.05 -27.23
CA PHE A 103 2.45 2.68 -28.01
C PHE A 103 2.47 2.18 -29.46
N LEU A 104 1.28 2.05 -30.04
CA LEU A 104 1.06 1.81 -31.48
C LEU A 104 -0.16 2.58 -31.99
N GLU A 105 -0.37 2.59 -33.30
CA GLU A 105 -1.54 3.21 -33.93
C GLU A 105 -2.82 2.47 -33.51
N ARG A 106 -3.83 3.19 -33.00
CA ARG A 106 -5.11 2.59 -32.55
C ARG A 106 -5.80 1.82 -33.68
N GLN A 107 -5.68 2.31 -34.91
CA GLN A 107 -6.15 1.60 -36.10
C GLN A 107 -5.47 0.23 -36.23
N ARG A 108 -4.14 0.17 -36.21
CA ARG A 108 -3.40 -1.10 -36.38
C ARG A 108 -3.71 -2.08 -35.25
N PHE A 109 -3.84 -1.61 -34.01
CA PHE A 109 -4.27 -2.43 -32.89
C PHE A 109 -5.68 -3.03 -33.08
N LEU A 110 -6.66 -2.22 -33.49
CA LEU A 110 -8.02 -2.71 -33.78
C LEU A 110 -8.04 -3.66 -34.99
N GLN A 111 -7.21 -3.40 -36.00
CA GLN A 111 -7.06 -4.25 -37.17
C GLN A 111 -6.51 -5.63 -36.77
N ILE A 112 -5.50 -5.70 -35.89
CA ILE A 112 -5.00 -6.98 -35.35
C ILE A 112 -6.11 -7.73 -34.60
N LEU A 113 -6.86 -7.05 -33.71
CA LEU A 113 -7.98 -7.66 -32.98
C LEU A 113 -9.09 -8.17 -33.91
N TYR A 114 -9.37 -7.48 -35.02
CA TYR A 114 -10.32 -7.94 -36.03
C TYR A 114 -9.77 -9.09 -36.86
N ASP A 115 -8.48 -9.04 -37.22
CA ASP A 115 -7.86 -10.01 -38.12
C ASP A 115 -7.66 -11.38 -37.48
N THR A 116 -7.33 -11.42 -36.18
CA THR A 116 -7.19 -12.67 -35.41
C THR A 116 -8.52 -13.26 -34.93
N LEU A 117 -9.65 -12.57 -35.06
CA LEU A 117 -10.96 -13.12 -34.71
C LEU A 117 -11.44 -14.06 -35.84
N GLU A 118 -11.88 -15.27 -35.49
CA GLU A 118 -12.28 -16.27 -36.48
C GLU A 118 -13.70 -16.01 -36.98
N SER A 119 -14.62 -15.73 -36.04
CA SER A 119 -16.07 -15.63 -36.29
C SER A 119 -16.50 -14.27 -36.85
N LYS A 120 -15.79 -13.74 -37.87
CA LYS A 120 -16.01 -12.41 -38.47
C LYS A 120 -17.45 -12.19 -38.99
N ASN A 121 -18.14 -13.26 -39.35
CA ASN A 121 -19.55 -13.25 -39.79
C ASN A 121 -20.53 -12.72 -38.72
N HIS A 122 -20.14 -12.72 -37.43
CA HIS A 122 -20.92 -12.16 -36.34
C HIS A 122 -20.66 -10.66 -36.10
N ILE A 123 -19.87 -9.99 -36.93
CA ILE A 123 -19.61 -8.55 -36.85
C ILE A 123 -20.44 -7.83 -37.90
N HIS A 124 -21.37 -6.98 -37.45
CA HIS A 124 -22.23 -6.19 -38.32
C HIS A 124 -21.87 -4.71 -38.19
N THR A 125 -21.05 -4.23 -39.13
CA THR A 125 -20.73 -2.81 -39.33
C THR A 125 -21.93 -2.02 -39.84
N ARG A 126 -21.91 -0.70 -39.64
CA ARG A 126 -22.98 0.24 -40.01
C ARG A 126 -24.34 -0.04 -39.34
N LYS A 127 -24.39 -0.89 -38.30
CA LYS A 127 -25.56 -1.20 -37.46
C LYS A 127 -25.58 -0.32 -36.21
N LYS A 128 -26.06 0.90 -36.34
CA LYS A 128 -26.24 1.81 -35.20
C LYS A 128 -27.43 1.38 -34.34
N VAL A 129 -27.19 1.04 -33.08
CA VAL A 129 -28.24 0.76 -32.09
C VAL A 129 -28.98 2.04 -31.69
N LEU A 130 -30.31 1.92 -31.52
CA LEU A 130 -31.19 3.01 -31.09
C LEU A 130 -31.88 2.74 -29.74
N ALA A 131 -32.23 1.49 -29.44
CA ALA A 131 -32.95 1.11 -28.22
C ALA A 131 -32.63 -0.34 -27.81
N VAL A 132 -32.81 -0.64 -26.52
CA VAL A 132 -32.63 -1.97 -25.92
C VAL A 132 -33.76 -2.26 -24.94
N GLU A 133 -34.53 -3.31 -25.19
CA GLU A 133 -35.57 -3.79 -24.28
C GLU A 133 -35.11 -5.05 -23.55
N SER A 134 -35.06 -5.01 -22.22
CA SER A 134 -34.71 -6.17 -21.38
C SER A 134 -35.97 -6.97 -21.02
N GLY A 135 -36.31 -7.98 -21.82
CA GLY A 135 -37.40 -8.91 -21.52
C GLY A 135 -37.03 -9.97 -20.47
N ILE A 136 -38.03 -10.76 -20.08
CA ILE A 136 -37.88 -11.88 -19.12
C ILE A 136 -36.93 -12.93 -19.70
N ASP A 137 -37.21 -13.45 -20.89
CA ASP A 137 -36.45 -14.55 -21.48
C ASP A 137 -35.19 -14.10 -22.23
N CYS A 138 -35.25 -12.94 -22.90
CA CYS A 138 -34.14 -12.37 -23.67
C CYS A 138 -34.22 -10.83 -23.72
N ALA A 139 -33.09 -10.20 -24.04
CA ALA A 139 -33.04 -8.80 -24.42
C ALA A 139 -33.13 -8.64 -25.94
N VAL A 140 -33.79 -7.56 -26.39
CA VAL A 140 -33.99 -7.22 -27.80
C VAL A 140 -33.31 -5.89 -28.10
N VAL A 141 -32.40 -5.87 -29.07
CA VAL A 141 -31.65 -4.68 -29.51
C VAL A 141 -32.18 -4.24 -30.87
N LYS A 142 -32.59 -2.97 -30.97
CA LYS A 142 -33.14 -2.37 -32.21
C LYS A 142 -32.13 -1.43 -32.85
N THR A 143 -31.96 -1.54 -34.16
CA THR A 143 -30.98 -0.76 -34.93
C THR A 143 -31.65 0.19 -35.94
N SER A 144 -30.90 1.18 -36.43
CA SER A 144 -31.43 2.30 -37.21
C SER A 144 -31.93 1.96 -38.62
N ASP A 145 -31.68 0.75 -39.11
CA ASP A 145 -32.23 0.23 -40.37
C ASP A 145 -33.45 -0.69 -40.17
N GLY A 146 -33.94 -0.81 -38.93
CA GLY A 146 -35.07 -1.66 -38.57
C GLY A 146 -34.70 -3.09 -38.14
N SER A 147 -33.42 -3.50 -38.22
CA SER A 147 -33.02 -4.84 -37.77
C SER A 147 -33.16 -4.99 -36.25
N GLU A 148 -33.81 -6.08 -35.81
CA GLU A 148 -33.82 -6.53 -34.42
C GLU A 148 -32.83 -7.68 -34.21
N TYR A 149 -32.12 -7.67 -33.08
CA TYR A 149 -31.25 -8.75 -32.62
C TYR A 149 -31.67 -9.19 -31.22
N ARG A 150 -31.53 -10.49 -30.89
CA ARG A 150 -31.98 -11.06 -29.61
C ARG A 150 -30.87 -11.86 -28.96
N ALA A 151 -30.69 -11.69 -27.64
CA ALA A 151 -29.69 -12.42 -26.86
C ALA A 151 -30.06 -12.51 -25.38
N ASP A 152 -29.39 -13.38 -24.63
CA ASP A 152 -29.58 -13.53 -23.18
C ASP A 152 -28.94 -12.36 -22.39
N LEU A 153 -27.92 -11.70 -22.97
CA LEU A 153 -27.18 -10.57 -22.41
C LEU A 153 -26.84 -9.53 -23.51
N VAL A 154 -26.93 -8.24 -23.17
CA VAL A 154 -26.47 -7.11 -24.00
C VAL A 154 -25.36 -6.35 -23.28
N VAL A 155 -24.26 -6.10 -23.98
CA VAL A 155 -23.07 -5.41 -23.44
C VAL A 155 -22.76 -4.14 -24.23
N GLY A 156 -22.91 -2.99 -23.58
CA GLY A 156 -22.51 -1.68 -24.08
C GLY A 156 -20.99 -1.48 -24.01
N ALA A 157 -20.34 -1.57 -25.17
CA ALA A 157 -18.94 -1.24 -25.41
C ALA A 157 -18.81 0.05 -26.27
N ASP A 158 -19.91 0.79 -26.40
CA ASP A 158 -20.18 1.93 -27.29
C ASP A 158 -19.65 3.29 -26.78
N GLY A 159 -18.86 3.25 -25.70
CA GLY A 159 -18.06 4.37 -25.23
C GLY A 159 -18.85 5.46 -24.50
N VAL A 160 -18.29 6.67 -24.43
CA VAL A 160 -18.77 7.68 -23.47
C VAL A 160 -20.22 8.10 -23.73
N HIS A 161 -20.67 8.12 -24.99
CA HIS A 161 -22.06 8.43 -25.36
C HIS A 161 -22.94 7.16 -25.51
N SER A 162 -22.67 6.12 -24.72
CA SER A 162 -23.36 4.83 -24.75
C SER A 162 -24.89 4.93 -24.75
N VAL A 163 -25.51 4.30 -25.74
CA VAL A 163 -26.96 4.11 -25.85
C VAL A 163 -27.43 3.08 -24.83
N VAL A 164 -26.65 1.99 -24.63
CA VAL A 164 -26.99 0.96 -23.63
C VAL A 164 -27.06 1.55 -22.22
N ARG A 165 -26.18 2.50 -21.87
CA ARG A 165 -26.25 3.21 -20.59
C ARG A 165 -27.50 4.10 -20.47
N SER A 166 -27.88 4.79 -21.54
CA SER A 166 -29.12 5.57 -21.57
C SER A 166 -30.36 4.69 -21.39
N GLU A 167 -30.37 3.50 -21.98
CA GLU A 167 -31.47 2.53 -21.82
C GLU A 167 -31.51 1.93 -20.40
N ILE A 168 -30.37 1.57 -19.80
CA ILE A 168 -30.29 1.20 -18.37
C ILE A 168 -30.93 2.29 -17.50
N TRP A 169 -30.67 3.58 -17.76
CA TRP A 169 -31.28 4.69 -17.03
C TRP A 169 -32.77 4.89 -17.35
N ARG A 170 -33.23 4.57 -18.56
CA ARG A 170 -34.66 4.61 -18.93
C ARG A 170 -35.45 3.57 -18.14
N HIS A 171 -35.03 2.31 -18.19
CA HIS A 171 -35.67 1.20 -17.47
C HIS A 171 -35.71 1.48 -15.95
N LEU A 172 -34.59 1.91 -15.35
CA LEU A 172 -34.55 2.25 -13.92
C LEU A 172 -35.50 3.39 -13.51
N LYS A 173 -35.72 4.39 -14.37
CA LYS A 173 -36.72 5.45 -14.14
C LYS A 173 -38.17 4.94 -14.23
N GLN A 174 -38.39 3.79 -14.84
CA GLN A 174 -39.70 3.12 -14.96
C GLN A 174 -39.92 2.11 -13.81
N THR A 175 -38.87 1.49 -13.27
CA THR A 175 -38.98 0.44 -12.23
C THR A 175 -38.77 0.90 -10.78
N CYS A 176 -38.12 2.05 -10.54
CA CYS A 176 -37.71 2.45 -9.18
C CYS A 176 -38.36 3.76 -8.71
N GLN A 177 -38.90 3.77 -7.49
CA GLN A 177 -39.47 4.97 -6.85
C GLN A 177 -38.40 6.05 -6.58
N THR A 178 -37.17 5.64 -6.25
CA THR A 178 -36.00 6.51 -6.10
C THR A 178 -35.42 6.89 -7.46
N ARG A 179 -35.88 8.02 -8.00
CA ARG A 179 -35.40 8.56 -9.28
C ARG A 179 -33.88 8.85 -9.25
N PRO A 180 -33.11 8.43 -10.28
CA PRO A 180 -31.75 8.94 -10.50
C PRO A 180 -31.76 10.48 -10.55
N THR A 181 -30.80 11.12 -9.89
CA THR A 181 -30.78 12.58 -9.79
C THR A 181 -30.35 13.22 -11.12
N GLU A 182 -30.94 14.36 -11.48
CA GLU A 182 -30.69 14.99 -12.80
C GLU A 182 -29.21 15.35 -13.03
N LYS A 183 -28.44 15.59 -11.95
CA LYS A 183 -26.97 15.74 -11.97
C LYS A 183 -26.19 14.53 -12.51
N GLU A 184 -26.78 13.34 -12.56
CA GLU A 184 -26.17 12.14 -13.16
C GLU A 184 -26.44 12.07 -14.67
N ASN A 185 -27.47 12.80 -15.13
CA ASN A 185 -27.93 12.85 -16.51
C ASN A 185 -27.32 14.06 -17.28
N SER A 186 -26.66 14.99 -16.59
CA SER A 186 -26.17 16.27 -17.13
C SER A 186 -24.80 16.22 -17.81
N GLY A 187 -24.33 15.04 -18.24
CA GLY A 187 -23.03 14.84 -18.89
C GLY A 187 -21.83 14.75 -17.92
N ILE A 188 -20.70 14.25 -18.42
CA ILE A 188 -19.43 14.20 -17.66
C ILE A 188 -18.78 15.59 -17.71
N LYS A 189 -18.08 15.98 -16.63
CA LYS A 189 -17.30 17.23 -16.59
C LYS A 189 -15.94 17.07 -17.25
N TYR A 190 -15.38 18.17 -17.77
CA TYR A 190 -13.99 18.26 -18.17
C TYR A 190 -13.35 19.58 -17.72
N GLU A 191 -12.10 19.51 -17.23
CA GLU A 191 -11.25 20.68 -16.90
C GLU A 191 -10.07 20.85 -17.89
N TYR A 192 -9.93 19.89 -18.81
CA TYR A 192 -8.83 19.80 -19.77
C TYR A 192 -9.35 19.41 -21.15
N SER A 193 -8.55 19.69 -22.17
CA SER A 193 -8.64 19.06 -23.48
C SER A 193 -7.31 18.42 -23.82
N CYS A 194 -7.34 17.34 -24.60
CA CYS A 194 -6.16 16.68 -25.14
C CYS A 194 -6.12 16.85 -26.65
N ILE A 195 -5.02 17.40 -27.15
CA ILE A 195 -4.66 17.32 -28.56
C ILE A 195 -3.66 16.18 -28.69
N TYR A 196 -3.99 15.16 -29.48
CA TYR A 196 -3.12 14.01 -29.73
C TYR A 196 -2.82 13.88 -31.21
N GLY A 197 -1.66 13.31 -31.54
CA GLY A 197 -1.25 13.14 -32.93
C GLY A 197 -0.10 12.17 -33.14
N LEU A 198 0.17 11.96 -34.42
CA LEU A 198 1.24 11.11 -34.95
C LEU A 198 2.17 11.96 -35.83
N SER A 199 3.44 12.04 -35.43
CA SER A 199 4.52 12.60 -36.24
C SER A 199 5.46 11.50 -36.73
N ARG A 200 6.24 11.78 -37.77
CA ARG A 200 7.28 10.88 -38.29
C ARG A 200 8.65 11.57 -38.30
N ASP A 201 9.72 10.79 -38.24
CA ASP A 201 11.10 11.24 -38.51
C ASP A 201 11.51 12.50 -37.70
N VAL A 202 11.10 12.52 -36.43
CA VAL A 202 11.42 13.57 -35.46
C VAL A 202 12.92 13.51 -35.12
N PRO A 203 13.68 14.60 -35.27
CA PRO A 203 15.13 14.59 -35.11
C PRO A 203 15.53 14.43 -33.64
N HIS A 204 16.75 13.94 -33.40
CA HIS A 204 17.39 13.87 -32.08
C HIS A 204 16.68 13.05 -30.97
N MET A 205 15.53 12.43 -31.25
CA MET A 205 14.83 11.52 -30.33
C MET A 205 15.24 10.07 -30.61
N LYS A 206 15.67 9.33 -29.59
CA LYS A 206 16.16 7.94 -29.75
C LYS A 206 15.03 6.93 -29.52
N LEU A 207 15.12 5.75 -30.14
CA LEU A 207 14.21 4.63 -29.88
C LEU A 207 14.20 4.27 -28.38
N GLY A 208 13.01 3.94 -27.87
CA GLY A 208 12.78 3.62 -26.47
C GLY A 208 12.74 4.82 -25.51
N GLU A 209 12.82 6.05 -26.02
CA GLU A 209 12.70 7.27 -25.22
C GLU A 209 11.27 7.82 -25.19
N GLN A 210 10.80 8.16 -23.98
CA GLN A 210 9.70 9.07 -23.75
C GLN A 210 10.27 10.45 -23.39
N LEU A 211 9.78 11.50 -24.03
CA LEU A 211 10.03 12.89 -23.64
C LEU A 211 8.76 13.48 -23.03
N SER A 212 8.89 14.33 -22.02
CA SER A 212 7.75 14.92 -21.33
C SER A 212 8.09 16.32 -20.80
N LEU A 213 7.22 17.28 -21.06
CA LEU A 213 7.29 18.66 -20.54
C LEU A 213 6.10 18.91 -19.61
N LEU A 214 6.37 19.37 -18.39
CA LEU A 214 5.38 19.69 -17.35
C LEU A 214 5.39 21.21 -17.08
N ASP A 215 4.34 21.89 -17.52
CA ASP A 215 4.24 23.35 -17.60
C ASP A 215 2.94 23.83 -16.93
N ASP A 216 2.85 25.13 -16.65
CA ASP A 216 1.73 25.71 -15.91
C ASP A 216 0.46 25.72 -16.78
N GLY A 217 -0.47 24.80 -16.47
CA GLY A 217 -1.69 24.58 -17.24
C GLY A 217 -1.54 23.73 -18.51
N VAL A 218 -0.32 23.26 -18.84
CA VAL A 218 -0.02 22.49 -20.06
C VAL A 218 0.92 21.33 -19.73
N SER A 219 0.66 20.15 -20.28
CA SER A 219 1.66 19.07 -20.30
C SER A 219 1.74 18.45 -21.69
N ILE A 220 2.96 18.15 -22.14
CA ILE A 220 3.22 17.54 -23.46
C ILE A 220 4.00 16.26 -23.23
N HIS A 221 3.49 15.13 -23.74
CA HIS A 221 4.13 13.83 -23.68
C HIS A 221 4.36 13.32 -25.11
N VAL A 222 5.57 12.85 -25.40
CA VAL A 222 5.97 12.27 -26.70
C VAL A 222 6.60 10.91 -26.46
N PHE A 223 6.15 9.90 -27.19
CA PHE A 223 6.54 8.50 -27.06
C PHE A 223 7.02 7.97 -28.41
N THR A 224 8.15 7.25 -28.45
CA THR A 224 8.54 6.49 -29.64
C THR A 224 7.58 5.33 -29.91
N GLY A 225 7.27 5.14 -31.19
CA GLY A 225 6.74 3.91 -31.76
C GLY A 225 7.68 3.37 -32.84
N LYS A 226 7.31 2.22 -33.40
CA LYS A 226 8.10 1.53 -34.42
C LYS A 226 8.17 2.32 -35.74
N GLN A 227 9.20 2.08 -36.55
CA GLN A 227 9.37 2.67 -37.89
C GLN A 227 9.38 4.23 -37.88
N SER A 228 10.17 4.84 -37.00
CA SER A 228 10.29 6.31 -36.88
C SER A 228 8.95 7.05 -36.63
N LYS A 229 7.97 6.38 -36.03
CA LYS A 229 6.69 6.97 -35.62
C LYS A 229 6.80 7.55 -34.22
N PHE A 230 6.22 8.73 -34.01
CA PHE A 230 6.25 9.45 -32.74
C PHE A 230 4.84 9.85 -32.35
N PHE A 231 4.32 9.23 -31.29
CA PHE A 231 2.99 9.50 -30.77
C PHE A 231 3.07 10.57 -29.71
N TRP A 232 2.25 11.61 -29.80
CA TRP A 232 2.27 12.71 -28.84
C TRP A 232 0.89 13.12 -28.36
N PHE A 233 0.86 13.65 -27.14
CA PHE A 233 -0.33 14.13 -26.46
C PHE A 233 0.03 15.46 -25.76
N ALA A 234 -0.72 16.51 -26.05
CA ALA A 234 -0.68 17.78 -25.35
C ALA A 234 -1.99 17.97 -24.58
N MET A 235 -1.94 17.89 -23.25
CA MET A 235 -3.07 18.15 -22.36
C MET A 235 -3.02 19.61 -21.93
N VAL A 236 -4.09 20.36 -22.20
CA VAL A 236 -4.19 21.80 -21.99
C VAL A 236 -5.41 22.08 -21.12
N LYS A 237 -5.25 22.86 -20.05
CA LYS A 237 -6.35 23.30 -19.18
C LYS A 237 -7.34 24.16 -19.97
N THR A 238 -8.64 23.91 -19.84
CA THR A 238 -9.65 24.77 -20.48
C THR A 238 -9.91 26.03 -19.65
N PRO A 239 -10.16 27.21 -20.27
CA PRO A 239 -10.41 28.46 -19.53
C PRO A 239 -11.62 28.41 -18.58
N GLN A 240 -12.60 27.56 -18.90
CA GLN A 240 -13.75 27.24 -18.06
C GLN A 240 -13.92 25.72 -18.02
N ALA A 241 -14.41 25.19 -16.90
CA ALA A 241 -14.76 23.77 -16.77
C ALA A 241 -16.14 23.52 -17.40
N GLY A 242 -16.21 22.58 -18.35
CA GLY A 242 -17.42 22.30 -19.12
C GLY A 242 -18.14 21.02 -18.66
N TYR A 243 -19.39 20.88 -19.13
CA TYR A 243 -20.06 19.59 -19.24
C TYR A 243 -20.01 19.15 -20.71
N ALA A 244 -19.70 17.88 -20.97
CA ALA A 244 -19.57 17.38 -22.33
C ALA A 244 -20.93 17.24 -23.04
N GLY A 245 -21.14 18.09 -24.05
CA GLY A 245 -22.15 17.91 -25.09
C GLY A 245 -21.51 17.55 -26.44
N LYS A 246 -22.30 17.49 -27.52
CA LYS A 246 -21.82 17.21 -28.89
C LYS A 246 -21.07 18.41 -29.54
N GLY A 247 -20.30 19.15 -28.76
CA GLY A 247 -19.44 20.23 -29.24
C GLY A 247 -18.11 19.69 -29.72
N ALA A 248 -17.95 19.52 -31.03
CA ALA A 248 -16.67 19.13 -31.61
C ALA A 248 -15.64 20.27 -31.43
N CYS A 249 -14.49 19.98 -30.82
CA CYS A 249 -13.34 20.88 -30.89
C CYS A 249 -12.92 21.05 -32.35
N SER A 250 -12.81 22.29 -32.83
CA SER A 250 -12.44 22.53 -34.22
C SER A 250 -10.96 22.24 -34.46
N ASP A 251 -10.62 21.64 -35.60
CA ASP A 251 -9.23 21.38 -36.00
C ASP A 251 -8.41 22.68 -36.15
N HIS A 252 -9.09 23.82 -36.29
CA HIS A 252 -8.51 25.17 -36.25
C HIS A 252 -8.06 25.58 -34.84
N ALA A 253 -8.92 25.40 -33.82
CA ALA A 253 -8.55 25.71 -32.43
C ALA A 253 -7.41 24.81 -31.94
N ALA A 254 -7.47 23.52 -32.28
CA ALA A 254 -6.38 22.57 -32.01
C ALA A 254 -5.05 23.05 -32.64
N ARG A 255 -5.09 23.49 -33.90
CA ARG A 255 -3.93 24.02 -34.61
C ARG A 255 -3.38 25.31 -33.99
N GLN A 256 -4.23 26.28 -33.63
CA GLN A 256 -3.80 27.50 -32.94
C GLN A 256 -3.07 27.18 -31.62
N ILE A 257 -3.60 26.24 -30.83
CA ILE A 257 -2.98 25.80 -29.58
C ILE A 257 -1.62 25.14 -29.86
N CYS A 258 -1.52 24.20 -30.81
CA CYS A 258 -0.24 23.59 -31.17
C CYS A 258 0.78 24.59 -31.74
N ASP A 259 0.36 25.53 -32.59
CA ASP A 259 1.22 26.56 -33.16
C ASP A 259 1.76 27.52 -32.08
N SER A 260 0.96 27.87 -31.07
CA SER A 260 1.42 28.68 -29.91
C SER A 260 2.39 27.94 -28.97
N MET A 261 2.39 26.60 -28.98
CA MET A 261 3.31 25.77 -28.18
C MET A 261 4.64 25.48 -28.87
N ARG A 262 4.86 25.91 -30.13
CA ARG A 262 6.05 25.58 -30.94
C ARG A 262 7.39 25.79 -30.23
N SER A 263 7.54 26.89 -29.49
CA SER A 263 8.78 27.28 -28.81
C SER A 263 9.10 26.46 -27.55
N LYS A 264 8.16 25.63 -27.06
CA LYS A 264 8.37 24.84 -25.84
C LYS A 264 9.40 23.74 -26.07
N LYS A 265 10.48 23.75 -25.27
CA LYS A 265 11.57 22.76 -25.32
C LYS A 265 11.11 21.41 -24.77
N LEU A 266 11.35 20.33 -25.52
CA LEU A 266 11.20 18.94 -25.06
C LEU A 266 12.55 18.36 -24.62
N SER A 267 13.65 18.82 -25.21
CA SER A 267 15.03 18.52 -24.79
C SER A 267 15.91 19.76 -24.97
N ASN A 268 17.23 19.64 -24.77
CA ASN A 268 18.18 20.71 -25.06
C ASN A 268 18.32 21.02 -26.58
N VAL A 269 17.85 20.11 -27.46
CA VAL A 269 18.01 20.19 -28.92
C VAL A 269 16.71 19.95 -29.71
N LEU A 270 15.58 19.78 -29.01
CA LEU A 270 14.28 19.47 -29.63
C LEU A 270 13.17 20.33 -29.02
N THR A 271 12.37 20.96 -29.87
CA THR A 271 11.16 21.71 -29.49
C THR A 271 9.89 20.93 -29.83
N PHE A 272 8.75 21.33 -29.27
CA PHE A 272 7.46 20.85 -29.76
C PHE A 272 7.20 21.28 -31.21
N GLY A 273 7.77 22.39 -31.68
CA GLY A 273 7.73 22.81 -33.08
C GLY A 273 8.35 21.80 -34.05
N ASP A 274 9.39 21.08 -33.64
CA ASP A 274 10.03 20.04 -34.45
C ASP A 274 9.18 18.77 -34.57
N VAL A 275 8.42 18.45 -33.51
CA VAL A 275 7.43 17.36 -33.51
C VAL A 275 6.20 17.76 -34.33
N TRP A 276 5.70 18.99 -34.13
CA TRP A 276 4.49 19.51 -34.76
C TRP A 276 4.64 19.76 -36.26
N SER A 277 5.79 20.28 -36.71
CA SER A 277 6.11 20.45 -38.14
C SER A 277 6.15 19.14 -38.93
N ARG A 278 6.28 18.00 -38.25
CA ARG A 278 6.27 16.64 -38.81
C ARG A 278 4.99 15.87 -38.50
N CYS A 279 3.95 16.54 -37.99
CA CYS A 279 2.67 15.94 -37.70
C CYS A 279 1.96 15.51 -38.99
N THR A 280 1.54 14.24 -39.03
CA THR A 280 0.80 13.65 -40.16
C THR A 280 -0.71 13.61 -39.90
N ILE A 281 -1.13 13.37 -38.66
CA ILE A 281 -2.54 13.37 -38.23
C ILE A 281 -2.60 13.89 -36.79
N TYR A 282 -3.58 14.76 -36.50
CA TYR A 282 -3.89 15.22 -35.15
C TYR A 282 -5.41 15.32 -34.94
N LYS A 283 -5.86 15.17 -33.68
CA LYS A 283 -7.24 15.47 -33.25
C LYS A 283 -7.25 16.04 -31.84
N MET A 284 -8.29 16.81 -31.53
CA MET A 284 -8.54 17.38 -30.20
C MET A 284 -9.84 16.83 -29.61
N THR A 285 -9.82 16.52 -28.31
CA THR A 285 -10.99 16.07 -27.55
C THR A 285 -11.02 16.76 -26.18
N PRO A 286 -12.20 17.08 -25.62
CA PRO A 286 -12.31 17.29 -24.17
C PRO A 286 -11.84 16.02 -23.43
N LEU A 287 -11.26 16.21 -22.24
CA LEU A 287 -10.94 15.12 -21.31
C LEU A 287 -12.03 15.04 -20.24
N GLU A 288 -13.07 14.26 -20.54
CA GLU A 288 -14.12 13.90 -19.60
C GLU A 288 -13.54 13.08 -18.42
N GLU A 289 -13.88 13.46 -17.20
CA GLU A 289 -13.37 12.84 -15.96
C GLU A 289 -14.54 12.36 -15.08
N GLY A 290 -14.62 11.06 -14.80
CA GLY A 290 -15.55 10.50 -13.83
C GLY A 290 -15.94 9.03 -14.03
N VAL A 291 -16.65 8.48 -13.05
CA VAL A 291 -17.17 7.10 -13.04
C VAL A 291 -18.68 7.14 -12.82
N PHE A 292 -19.47 6.48 -13.68
CA PHE A 292 -20.92 6.40 -13.51
C PHE A 292 -21.26 5.51 -12.32
N LYS A 293 -22.34 5.82 -11.58
CA LYS A 293 -22.73 5.01 -10.41
C LYS A 293 -23.33 3.66 -10.79
N GLN A 294 -24.12 3.61 -11.85
CA GLN A 294 -24.86 2.43 -12.30
C GLN A 294 -24.33 1.94 -13.63
N TRP A 295 -23.98 0.64 -13.70
CA TRP A 295 -23.32 0.02 -14.86
C TRP A 295 -24.16 -1.08 -15.52
N ASN A 296 -25.16 -1.62 -14.81
CA ASN A 296 -26.00 -2.71 -15.26
C ASN A 296 -27.47 -2.46 -14.91
N HIS A 297 -28.39 -3.21 -15.54
CA HIS A 297 -29.75 -3.45 -15.09
C HIS A 297 -30.37 -4.60 -15.91
N GLY A 298 -30.91 -5.62 -15.24
CA GLY A 298 -31.56 -6.76 -15.90
C GLY A 298 -30.58 -7.52 -16.80
N ARG A 299 -30.87 -7.57 -18.11
CA ARG A 299 -30.03 -8.23 -19.12
C ARG A 299 -29.04 -7.26 -19.82
N MET A 300 -28.76 -6.09 -19.23
CA MET A 300 -27.86 -5.07 -19.80
C MET A 300 -26.66 -4.78 -18.88
N LEU A 301 -25.45 -4.73 -19.45
CA LEU A 301 -24.21 -4.26 -18.81
C LEU A 301 -23.50 -3.23 -19.69
N CYS A 302 -22.77 -2.28 -19.12
CA CYS A 302 -21.81 -1.42 -19.82
C CYS A 302 -20.38 -1.73 -19.37
N ILE A 303 -19.40 -1.60 -20.27
CA ILE A 303 -17.96 -1.80 -20.01
C ILE A 303 -17.08 -0.74 -20.70
N GLY A 304 -15.81 -0.63 -20.30
CA GLY A 304 -14.87 0.32 -20.90
C GLY A 304 -15.28 1.77 -20.69
N ASP A 305 -15.10 2.59 -21.73
CA ASP A 305 -15.47 4.00 -21.76
C ASP A 305 -16.97 4.27 -21.56
N ALA A 306 -17.84 3.24 -21.58
CA ALA A 306 -19.26 3.39 -21.28
C ALA A 306 -19.55 3.57 -19.78
N VAL A 307 -18.69 3.10 -18.88
CA VAL A 307 -18.88 3.18 -17.41
C VAL A 307 -17.97 4.18 -16.69
N ARG A 308 -16.90 4.63 -17.35
CA ARG A 308 -15.91 5.55 -16.79
C ARG A 308 -15.24 6.35 -17.90
N LYS A 309 -14.69 7.52 -17.57
CA LYS A 309 -13.76 8.24 -18.44
C LYS A 309 -12.67 8.91 -17.60
N MET A 310 -11.45 8.92 -18.13
CA MET A 310 -10.23 9.33 -17.43
C MET A 310 -9.23 9.95 -18.41
N CYS A 311 -8.32 10.75 -17.89
CA CYS A 311 -7.24 11.35 -18.67
C CYS A 311 -6.21 10.29 -19.12
N PRO A 312 -5.60 10.43 -20.30
CA PRO A 312 -4.69 9.42 -20.86
C PRO A 312 -3.32 9.36 -20.17
N ASN A 313 -3.01 10.26 -19.23
CA ASN A 313 -1.70 10.42 -18.58
C ASN A 313 -1.15 9.13 -17.93
N ILE A 314 -2.01 8.20 -17.51
CA ILE A 314 -1.62 6.89 -16.93
C ILE A 314 -1.70 5.71 -17.91
N GLY A 315 -2.13 5.92 -19.16
CA GLY A 315 -2.28 4.86 -20.18
C GLY A 315 -3.35 3.78 -19.92
N GLN A 316 -4.05 3.82 -18.78
CA GLN A 316 -4.88 2.69 -18.32
C GLN A 316 -6.23 2.50 -19.02
N GLY A 317 -6.79 3.49 -19.72
CA GLY A 317 -8.15 3.41 -20.28
C GLY A 317 -8.40 2.18 -21.15
N ALA A 318 -7.52 1.91 -22.12
CA ALA A 318 -7.58 0.73 -22.99
C ALA A 318 -7.32 -0.58 -22.22
N ASN A 319 -6.31 -0.59 -21.35
CA ASN A 319 -5.90 -1.79 -20.61
C ASN A 319 -6.99 -2.24 -19.61
N MET A 320 -7.66 -1.30 -18.96
CA MET A 320 -8.85 -1.58 -18.14
C MET A 320 -10.06 -2.05 -18.96
N ALA A 321 -10.23 -1.58 -20.20
CA ALA A 321 -11.31 -2.07 -21.07
C ALA A 321 -11.12 -3.54 -21.45
N ILE A 322 -9.87 -3.99 -21.59
CA ILE A 322 -9.50 -5.39 -21.76
C ILE A 322 -9.71 -6.18 -20.45
N GLU A 323 -9.41 -5.59 -19.29
CA GLU A 323 -9.71 -6.22 -17.98
C GLU A 323 -11.22 -6.39 -17.72
N ASP A 324 -12.06 -5.44 -18.12
CA ASP A 324 -13.53 -5.57 -18.03
C ASP A 324 -14.01 -6.78 -18.84
N ALA A 325 -13.55 -6.88 -20.10
CA ALA A 325 -13.88 -7.99 -20.98
C ALA A 325 -13.46 -9.34 -20.38
N ALA A 326 -12.24 -9.41 -19.82
CA ALA A 326 -11.75 -10.61 -19.13
C ALA A 326 -12.56 -10.97 -17.87
N ARG A 327 -12.94 -9.97 -17.05
CA ARG A 327 -13.75 -10.23 -15.83
C ARG A 327 -15.15 -10.73 -16.18
N LEU A 328 -15.79 -10.13 -17.19
CA LEU A 328 -17.10 -10.57 -17.65
C LEU A 328 -17.05 -12.01 -18.18
N ALA A 329 -16.02 -12.33 -18.98
CA ALA A 329 -15.81 -13.69 -19.48
C ALA A 329 -15.58 -14.70 -18.34
N ASN A 330 -14.78 -14.37 -17.31
CA ASN A 330 -14.60 -15.24 -16.15
C ASN A 330 -15.91 -15.50 -15.39
N LEU A 331 -16.78 -14.50 -15.27
CA LEU A 331 -18.09 -14.65 -14.61
C LEU A 331 -19.03 -15.51 -15.44
N ILE A 332 -19.11 -15.27 -16.75
CA ILE A 332 -19.86 -16.12 -17.69
C ILE A 332 -19.37 -17.58 -17.60
N HIS A 333 -18.05 -17.81 -17.67
CA HIS A 333 -17.45 -19.14 -17.53
C HIS A 333 -17.84 -19.87 -16.23
N LYS A 334 -17.92 -19.15 -15.11
CA LYS A 334 -18.33 -19.72 -13.80
C LYS A 334 -19.82 -20.06 -13.71
N ARG A 335 -20.66 -19.51 -14.60
CA ARG A 335 -22.11 -19.68 -14.58
C ARG A 335 -22.63 -20.63 -15.66
N LEU A 336 -21.98 -20.70 -16.83
CA LEU A 336 -22.37 -21.60 -17.94
C LEU A 336 -22.55 -23.09 -17.54
N PRO A 337 -21.73 -23.70 -16.66
CA PRO A 337 -21.92 -25.10 -16.25
C PRO A 337 -23.22 -25.38 -15.48
N LEU A 338 -23.97 -24.34 -15.10
CA LEU A 338 -25.24 -24.45 -14.39
C LEU A 338 -26.45 -24.54 -15.34
N GLY A 339 -26.24 -24.39 -16.66
CA GLY A 339 -27.30 -24.40 -17.68
C GLY A 339 -27.70 -22.99 -18.15
N LYS A 340 -28.91 -22.86 -18.70
CA LYS A 340 -29.42 -21.58 -19.22
C LYS A 340 -29.84 -20.66 -18.07
N LEU A 341 -29.19 -19.51 -17.96
CA LEU A 341 -29.36 -18.57 -16.86
C LEU A 341 -30.70 -17.81 -16.93
N SER A 342 -31.43 -17.80 -15.81
CA SER A 342 -32.62 -16.97 -15.62
C SER A 342 -32.27 -15.48 -15.57
N ALA A 343 -33.26 -14.60 -15.76
CA ALA A 343 -33.07 -13.15 -15.69
C ALA A 343 -32.49 -12.70 -14.34
N GLY A 344 -32.87 -13.35 -13.24
CA GLY A 344 -32.35 -13.05 -11.90
C GLY A 344 -30.89 -13.47 -11.71
N GLU A 345 -30.47 -14.58 -12.33
CA GLU A 345 -29.08 -15.03 -12.29
C GLU A 345 -28.17 -14.18 -13.18
N VAL A 346 -28.67 -13.73 -14.34
CA VAL A 346 -27.96 -12.74 -15.17
C VAL A 346 -27.78 -11.44 -14.40
N ASP A 347 -28.85 -10.84 -13.88
CA ASP A 347 -28.76 -9.58 -13.11
C ASP A 347 -27.86 -9.73 -11.86
N SER A 348 -27.92 -10.88 -11.16
CA SER A 348 -27.01 -11.22 -10.06
C SER A 348 -25.54 -11.28 -10.50
N MET A 349 -25.22 -11.95 -11.61
CA MET A 349 -23.87 -11.99 -12.20
C MET A 349 -23.38 -10.59 -12.61
N LEU A 350 -24.27 -9.73 -13.12
CA LEU A 350 -23.92 -8.36 -13.48
C LEU A 350 -23.69 -7.49 -12.25
N ARG A 351 -24.42 -7.70 -11.14
CA ARG A 351 -24.13 -7.06 -9.83
C ARG A 351 -22.77 -7.51 -9.28
N GLU A 352 -22.45 -8.81 -9.37
CA GLU A 352 -21.15 -9.38 -8.99
C GLU A 352 -19.99 -8.72 -9.76
N PHE A 353 -20.15 -8.55 -11.09
CA PHE A 353 -19.21 -7.80 -11.94
C PHE A 353 -18.96 -6.38 -11.43
N THR A 354 -20.04 -5.62 -11.21
CA THR A 354 -19.95 -4.20 -10.80
C THR A 354 -19.35 -4.06 -9.41
N ALA A 355 -19.73 -4.91 -8.46
CA ALA A 355 -19.17 -4.90 -7.10
C ALA A 355 -17.64 -5.13 -7.12
N ALA A 356 -17.17 -6.09 -7.91
CA ALA A 356 -15.74 -6.44 -7.98
C ALA A 356 -14.89 -5.43 -8.78
N GLN A 357 -15.45 -4.79 -9.81
CA GLN A 357 -14.69 -3.93 -10.74
C GLN A 357 -14.74 -2.42 -10.42
N LYS A 358 -15.78 -1.96 -9.71
CA LYS A 358 -15.98 -0.54 -9.39
C LYS A 358 -14.95 0.04 -8.40
N PRO A 359 -14.51 -0.65 -7.33
CA PRO A 359 -13.46 -0.14 -6.44
C PRO A 359 -12.11 0.05 -7.17
N ARG A 360 -11.71 -0.95 -7.98
CA ARG A 360 -10.52 -0.87 -8.85
C ARG A 360 -10.63 0.28 -9.86
N THR A 361 -11.81 0.48 -10.42
CA THR A 361 -12.08 1.60 -11.34
C THR A 361 -11.95 2.96 -10.68
N ASN A 362 -12.57 3.17 -9.51
CA ASN A 362 -12.47 4.43 -8.76
C ASN A 362 -11.01 4.77 -8.43
N SER A 363 -10.25 3.78 -7.94
CA SER A 363 -8.82 3.92 -7.60
C SER A 363 -7.98 4.38 -8.80
N ILE A 364 -8.17 3.79 -9.99
CA ILE A 364 -7.39 4.13 -11.19
C ILE A 364 -7.85 5.49 -11.78
N CYS A 365 -9.13 5.83 -11.70
CA CYS A 365 -9.62 7.15 -12.13
C CYS A 365 -9.05 8.26 -11.22
N ALA A 366 -9.07 8.09 -9.89
CA ALA A 366 -8.48 9.05 -8.96
C ALA A 366 -6.96 9.22 -9.17
N GLN A 367 -6.23 8.15 -9.50
CA GLN A 367 -4.81 8.23 -9.90
C GLN A 367 -4.63 9.08 -11.17
N SER A 368 -5.50 8.91 -12.18
CA SER A 368 -5.48 9.74 -13.40
C SER A 368 -5.80 11.21 -13.13
N GLU A 369 -6.84 11.49 -12.34
CA GLU A 369 -7.29 12.83 -11.95
C GLU A 369 -6.19 13.58 -11.18
N PHE A 370 -5.47 12.89 -10.31
CA PHE A 370 -4.30 13.43 -9.62
C PHE A 370 -3.16 13.73 -10.61
N LEU A 371 -2.81 12.76 -11.46
CA LEU A 371 -1.62 12.86 -12.31
C LEU A 371 -1.74 13.98 -13.35
N VAL A 372 -2.90 14.17 -13.99
CA VAL A 372 -3.10 15.28 -14.95
C VAL A 372 -2.97 16.65 -14.27
N ARG A 373 -3.46 16.78 -13.03
CA ARG A 373 -3.35 18.02 -12.22
C ARG A 373 -1.93 18.27 -11.73
N MET A 374 -1.16 17.21 -11.46
CA MET A 374 0.27 17.33 -11.14
C MET A 374 1.09 17.71 -12.39
N HIS A 375 0.82 17.09 -13.54
CA HIS A 375 1.53 17.34 -14.80
C HIS A 375 1.32 18.75 -15.36
N ALA A 376 0.14 19.33 -15.16
CA ALA A 376 -0.17 20.72 -15.49
C ALA A 376 0.16 21.72 -14.34
N ASN A 377 1.03 21.33 -13.39
CA ASN A 377 1.48 22.10 -12.23
C ASN A 377 0.38 22.76 -11.38
N GLN A 378 -0.84 22.22 -11.36
CA GLN A 378 -1.97 22.87 -10.70
C GLN A 378 -1.86 22.82 -9.17
N GLY A 379 -1.54 23.97 -8.57
CA GLY A 379 -1.44 24.16 -7.12
C GLY A 379 -0.02 23.92 -6.60
N MET A 380 0.43 24.77 -5.67
CA MET A 380 1.82 24.82 -5.20
C MET A 380 2.31 23.46 -4.68
N GLY A 381 1.51 22.75 -3.88
CA GLY A 381 1.88 21.43 -3.36
C GLY A 381 2.08 20.37 -4.45
N ARG A 382 1.25 20.39 -5.52
CA ARG A 382 1.34 19.45 -6.65
C ARG A 382 2.58 19.75 -7.51
N ARG A 383 2.88 21.03 -7.76
CA ARG A 383 4.12 21.49 -8.42
C ARG A 383 5.38 21.12 -7.62
N LEU A 384 5.37 21.32 -6.30
CA LEU A 384 6.48 20.93 -5.43
C LEU A 384 6.71 19.42 -5.42
N LEU A 385 5.65 18.61 -5.34
CA LEU A 385 5.74 17.15 -5.38
C LEU A 385 6.35 16.63 -6.70
N GLY A 386 5.78 17.06 -7.83
CA GLY A 386 6.24 16.61 -9.16
C GLY A 386 7.68 17.04 -9.47
N ARG A 387 8.12 18.19 -8.97
CA ARG A 387 9.42 18.78 -9.28
C ARG A 387 10.54 18.45 -8.29
N TYR A 388 10.24 18.35 -7.00
CA TYR A 388 11.25 18.24 -5.94
C TYR A 388 11.13 16.99 -5.07
N VAL A 389 10.11 16.14 -5.28
CA VAL A 389 9.97 14.87 -4.56
C VAL A 389 10.12 13.69 -5.52
N ILE A 390 9.31 13.62 -6.57
CA ILE A 390 9.35 12.50 -7.54
C ILE A 390 10.74 12.22 -8.13
N PRO A 391 11.57 13.21 -8.51
CA PRO A 391 12.91 12.94 -9.09
C PRO A 391 13.87 12.24 -8.14
N PHE A 392 13.71 12.42 -6.83
CA PHE A 392 14.57 11.82 -5.80
C PHE A 392 14.10 10.42 -5.38
N LEU A 393 12.91 10.00 -5.81
CA LEU A 393 12.30 8.72 -5.44
C LEU A 393 12.54 7.58 -6.45
N ASN A 394 13.34 7.80 -7.51
CA ASN A 394 13.77 6.83 -8.54
C ASN A 394 12.69 5.84 -9.04
N ASP A 395 12.45 4.78 -8.28
CA ASP A 395 11.55 3.66 -8.58
C ASP A 395 10.09 3.91 -8.18
N ALA A 396 9.78 4.96 -7.40
CA ALA A 396 8.39 5.24 -6.98
C ALA A 396 7.38 5.39 -8.14
N PRO A 397 7.71 5.97 -9.32
CA PRO A 397 6.82 5.93 -10.48
C PRO A 397 6.55 4.51 -11.00
N ALA A 398 7.55 3.61 -10.92
CA ALA A 398 7.39 2.20 -11.25
C ALA A 398 6.53 1.47 -10.19
N GLY A 399 6.72 1.78 -8.90
CA GLY A 399 5.91 1.25 -7.80
C GLY A 399 4.45 1.68 -7.87
N LEU A 400 4.18 2.97 -8.12
CA LEU A 400 2.83 3.50 -8.30
C LEU A 400 2.13 2.87 -9.52
N SER A 401 2.81 2.80 -10.66
CA SER A 401 2.30 2.10 -11.85
C SER A 401 2.08 0.60 -11.59
N GLY A 402 2.97 0.00 -10.80
CA GLY A 402 2.88 -1.39 -10.34
C GLY A 402 1.67 -1.66 -9.46
N LEU A 403 1.25 -0.72 -8.60
CA LEU A 403 0.00 -0.82 -7.85
C LEU A 403 -1.22 -0.86 -8.79
N SER A 404 -1.21 -0.10 -9.88
CA SER A 404 -2.25 -0.17 -10.91
C SER A 404 -2.25 -1.54 -11.63
N ILE A 405 -1.07 -2.14 -11.88
CA ILE A 405 -0.89 -3.37 -12.67
C ILE A 405 -1.06 -4.67 -11.84
N ASN A 406 -0.55 -4.73 -10.61
CA ASN A 406 -0.47 -5.96 -9.78
C ASN A 406 -1.84 -6.63 -9.56
N ASN A 407 -2.86 -5.81 -9.32
CA ASN A 407 -4.22 -6.27 -9.02
C ASN A 407 -5.10 -6.35 -10.29
N ALA A 408 -4.48 -6.53 -11.46
CA ALA A 408 -5.18 -6.66 -12.73
C ALA A 408 -5.81 -8.03 -12.94
N VAL A 409 -6.96 -8.04 -13.61
CA VAL A 409 -7.67 -9.25 -14.02
C VAL A 409 -6.81 -10.09 -14.98
N LYS A 410 -6.95 -11.42 -14.92
CA LYS A 410 -6.54 -12.36 -15.98
C LYS A 410 -7.73 -13.22 -16.38
N LEU A 411 -7.67 -13.86 -17.54
CA LEU A 411 -8.59 -14.96 -17.84
C LEU A 411 -8.31 -16.12 -16.88
N GLU A 412 -9.37 -16.65 -16.25
CA GLU A 412 -9.27 -17.73 -15.25
C GLU A 412 -9.38 -19.13 -15.89
N PHE A 413 -9.92 -19.21 -17.11
CA PHE A 413 -10.17 -20.41 -17.89
C PHE A 413 -9.15 -20.65 -19.02
N ILE A 414 -8.15 -19.76 -19.13
CA ILE A 414 -6.94 -19.96 -19.94
C ILE A 414 -5.76 -19.84 -18.98
N ASP A 415 -4.74 -20.67 -19.17
CA ASP A 415 -3.53 -20.59 -18.35
C ASP A 415 -2.82 -19.24 -18.50
N ALA A 416 -1.93 -18.94 -17.54
CA ALA A 416 -1.10 -17.74 -17.62
C ALA A 416 0.07 -18.00 -18.58
N PRO A 417 0.35 -17.14 -19.57
CA PRO A 417 1.39 -17.40 -20.56
C PRO A 417 2.77 -17.46 -19.90
N THR A 418 3.67 -18.30 -20.42
CA THR A 418 4.97 -18.59 -19.81
C THR A 418 5.78 -17.32 -19.52
N ARG A 419 5.74 -16.31 -20.41
CA ARG A 419 6.41 -15.01 -20.18
C ARG A 419 5.90 -14.27 -18.94
N SER A 420 4.64 -14.46 -18.55
CA SER A 420 4.05 -13.85 -17.34
C SER A 420 4.35 -14.60 -16.03
N LEU A 421 5.03 -15.75 -16.10
CA LEU A 421 5.35 -16.63 -14.97
C LEU A 421 6.80 -16.48 -14.46
N GLY A 422 7.57 -15.52 -14.99
CA GLY A 422 8.98 -15.32 -14.62
C GLY A 422 9.23 -15.12 -13.12
N ASP A 423 10.48 -15.35 -12.72
CA ASP A 423 11.03 -15.72 -11.39
C ASP A 423 10.49 -15.01 -10.12
N LYS A 424 9.75 -13.91 -10.27
CA LYS A 424 9.19 -13.11 -9.16
C LYS A 424 7.67 -13.29 -8.96
N GLY A 425 6.97 -14.05 -9.82
CA GLY A 425 5.56 -14.46 -9.60
C GLY A 425 4.54 -13.32 -9.44
N ILE A 426 4.87 -12.12 -9.92
CA ILE A 426 4.22 -10.85 -9.53
C ILE A 426 2.75 -10.80 -9.95
N PHE A 427 2.40 -11.41 -11.08
CA PHE A 427 1.10 -11.24 -11.74
C PHE A 427 -0.09 -12.00 -11.15
N GLN A 428 0.12 -13.02 -10.31
CA GLN A 428 -0.96 -13.92 -9.90
C GLN A 428 -1.85 -13.34 -8.77
N GLN A 429 -3.18 -13.38 -8.96
CA GLN A 429 -4.23 -13.15 -7.95
C GLN A 429 -5.28 -14.30 -7.92
N HIS A 430 -6.18 -14.26 -6.92
CA HIS A 430 -7.14 -15.30 -6.48
C HIS A 430 -7.81 -16.16 -7.58
N ARG A 431 -7.83 -17.50 -7.40
CA ARG A 431 -9.02 -18.33 -7.70
C ARG A 431 -10.11 -18.04 -6.64
N SER A 432 -11.38 -18.07 -7.02
CA SER A 432 -12.51 -17.68 -6.15
C SER A 432 -13.27 -18.86 -5.55
N THR A 433 -13.50 -18.86 -4.24
CA THR A 433 -14.45 -19.76 -3.55
C THR A 433 -15.30 -18.99 -2.53
N ARG A 434 -16.58 -18.83 -2.86
CA ARG A 434 -17.77 -18.51 -2.03
C ARG A 434 -17.69 -17.54 -0.83
N SER A 435 -18.26 -16.36 -1.09
CA SER A 435 -19.35 -15.67 -0.34
C SER A 435 -19.15 -15.01 1.03
N THR A 436 -19.69 -13.77 1.10
CA THR A 436 -20.29 -13.07 2.25
C THR A 436 -19.43 -12.75 3.49
N LEU A 437 -18.72 -11.60 3.43
CA LEU A 437 -18.80 -10.51 4.43
C LEU A 437 -17.91 -9.30 4.03
N GLU A 438 -18.13 -8.71 2.85
CA GLU A 438 -17.41 -7.51 2.38
C GLU A 438 -18.36 -6.37 1.98
N SER A 439 -18.91 -5.68 2.96
CA SER A 439 -19.54 -4.36 2.80
C SER A 439 -19.21 -3.49 4.01
N ASP A 440 -18.39 -2.45 3.79
CA ASP A 440 -18.31 -1.16 4.54
C ASP A 440 -16.90 -0.54 4.59
N VAL A 441 -15.84 -1.23 4.12
CA VAL A 441 -14.53 -0.60 3.93
C VAL A 441 -14.58 0.36 2.73
N ALA A 442 -14.71 1.66 3.02
CA ALA A 442 -14.84 2.71 2.01
C ALA A 442 -13.56 2.84 1.13
N ALA A 443 -13.77 3.08 -0.17
CA ALA A 443 -12.72 3.08 -1.20
C ALA A 443 -11.85 4.36 -1.24
N ASP A 444 -11.45 4.90 -0.07
CA ASP A 444 -11.03 6.30 0.08
C ASP A 444 -9.53 6.51 0.37
N ASP A 445 -8.82 5.50 0.90
CA ASP A 445 -7.40 5.59 1.28
C ASP A 445 -6.49 4.85 0.26
N THR A 446 -6.09 5.54 -0.82
CA THR A 446 -5.00 5.12 -1.73
C THR A 446 -3.83 6.11 -1.68
N PRO A 447 -2.57 5.72 -1.99
CA PRO A 447 -1.42 6.65 -1.94
C PRO A 447 -1.58 7.92 -2.80
N ALA A 448 -2.25 7.81 -3.95
CA ALA A 448 -2.53 8.97 -4.80
C ALA A 448 -3.63 9.88 -4.20
N MET A 449 -4.69 9.30 -3.61
CA MET A 449 -5.72 10.07 -2.90
C MET A 449 -5.18 10.71 -1.62
N PHE A 450 -4.26 10.04 -0.92
CA PHE A 450 -3.51 10.60 0.21
C PHE A 450 -2.67 11.81 -0.24
N LEU A 451 -1.88 11.67 -1.31
CA LEU A 451 -1.10 12.78 -1.86
C LEU A 451 -1.98 13.94 -2.33
N ASP A 452 -3.12 13.67 -2.98
CA ASP A 452 -4.04 14.74 -3.40
C ASP A 452 -4.73 15.42 -2.20
N ARG A 453 -5.16 14.66 -1.20
CA ARG A 453 -5.78 15.17 0.03
C ARG A 453 -4.78 16.00 0.84
N VAL A 454 -3.51 15.58 0.93
CA VAL A 454 -2.40 16.37 1.53
C VAL A 454 -2.16 17.65 0.73
N VAL A 455 -2.07 17.58 -0.60
CA VAL A 455 -1.87 18.79 -1.43
C VAL A 455 -3.04 19.76 -1.33
N ARG A 456 -4.30 19.29 -1.32
CA ARG A 456 -5.48 20.15 -1.15
C ARG A 456 -5.44 20.89 0.19
N THR A 457 -5.16 20.19 1.30
CA THR A 457 -5.01 20.79 2.63
C THR A 457 -3.87 21.84 2.70
N LEU A 458 -2.82 21.67 1.88
CA LEU A 458 -1.71 22.62 1.75
C LEU A 458 -1.95 23.74 0.70
N SER A 459 -3.13 23.81 0.07
CA SER A 459 -3.40 24.72 -1.07
C SER A 459 -4.69 25.55 -0.92
N THR A 460 -5.35 25.56 0.24
CA THR A 460 -6.55 26.40 0.48
C THR A 460 -6.19 27.79 0.98
N ASP A 461 -6.55 28.82 0.22
CA ASP A 461 -6.64 30.18 0.76
C ASP A 461 -7.71 30.25 1.88
N PRO A 462 -7.46 31.01 2.97
CA PRO A 462 -8.31 31.01 4.15
C PRO A 462 -9.54 31.93 4.01
N LEU A 463 -10.44 31.69 3.04
CA LEU A 463 -11.73 32.42 2.94
C LEU A 463 -12.80 31.70 2.08
N SER A 464 -13.53 30.73 2.68
CA SER A 464 -14.95 30.45 2.31
C SER A 464 -15.63 29.59 3.40
N PRO A 465 -16.94 29.82 3.70
CA PRO A 465 -17.61 29.12 4.80
C PRO A 465 -18.20 27.77 4.38
N ILE A 466 -17.92 26.73 5.16
CA ILE A 466 -18.63 25.44 5.09
C ILE A 466 -19.92 25.54 5.91
N SER A 467 -21.05 25.14 5.33
CA SER A 467 -22.38 25.26 5.94
C SER A 467 -22.57 24.34 7.16
N PRO A 468 -23.12 24.81 8.29
CA PRO A 468 -23.31 24.02 9.50
C PRO A 468 -24.62 23.23 9.50
N SER A 469 -24.58 21.94 9.88
CA SER A 469 -25.79 21.11 10.01
C SER A 469 -25.76 20.08 11.15
N TYR A 470 -25.11 20.40 12.27
CA TYR A 470 -25.34 19.72 13.56
C TYR A 470 -25.42 20.77 14.70
N ARG A 471 -26.61 20.93 15.27
CA ARG A 471 -26.80 21.67 16.52
C ARG A 471 -26.61 20.70 17.70
N LEU A 472 -25.74 21.05 18.63
CA LEU A 472 -25.71 20.47 19.97
C LEU A 472 -25.52 21.63 20.96
N ASN A 473 -26.55 21.90 21.76
CA ASN A 473 -26.51 22.94 22.79
C ASN A 473 -25.68 22.44 23.98
N MET A 474 -24.67 23.20 24.39
CA MET A 474 -24.19 23.20 25.77
C MET A 474 -23.96 24.65 26.21
N HIS A 475 -24.69 25.08 27.24
CA HIS A 475 -24.39 26.33 27.94
C HIS A 475 -23.14 26.13 28.81
N TYR A 476 -22.20 27.06 28.73
CA TYR A 476 -21.34 27.43 29.86
C TYR A 476 -21.26 28.96 29.96
N GLY A 477 -21.07 29.47 31.18
CA GLY A 477 -21.37 30.85 31.55
C GLY A 477 -20.35 31.91 31.10
N ASN A 478 -20.77 33.18 31.20
CA ASN A 478 -19.99 34.35 30.82
C ASN A 478 -18.84 34.65 31.80
N SER A 479 -17.60 34.76 31.30
CA SER A 479 -16.53 35.53 31.96
C SER A 479 -15.31 35.81 31.06
N THR A 480 -15.45 36.57 29.95
CA THR A 480 -14.31 37.23 29.24
C THR A 480 -14.73 38.29 28.20
N GLN A 481 -15.57 39.27 28.57
CA GLN A 481 -15.81 40.47 27.75
C GLN A 481 -15.20 41.72 28.39
N SER A 482 -13.95 42.05 28.05
CA SER A 482 -13.34 43.36 28.36
C SER A 482 -12.04 43.67 27.58
N LEU A 483 -11.24 42.66 27.20
CA LEU A 483 -9.98 42.84 26.46
C LEU A 483 -10.15 42.77 24.93
N SER A 484 -10.95 43.69 24.38
CA SER A 484 -11.25 43.73 22.94
C SER A 484 -10.28 44.59 22.12
N ARG A 485 -9.80 44.02 21.00
CA ARG A 485 -9.31 44.71 19.77
C ARG A 485 -8.04 45.57 19.82
N ASN A 486 -7.77 46.36 20.87
CA ASN A 486 -6.74 47.43 20.78
C ASN A 486 -5.27 47.00 20.82
N ALA A 487 -4.96 45.72 21.10
CA ALA A 487 -3.59 45.21 21.16
C ALA A 487 -3.09 44.56 19.86
N LEU A 488 -3.97 44.31 18.88
CA LEU A 488 -3.62 43.69 17.59
C LEU A 488 -3.58 44.70 16.44
N SER A 489 -4.27 45.84 16.54
CA SER A 489 -4.13 46.95 15.59
C SER A 489 -2.76 47.63 15.68
N THR A 490 -2.27 47.84 16.91
CA THR A 490 -0.98 48.50 17.22
C THR A 490 0.26 47.74 16.73
N PHE A 491 0.14 46.46 16.34
CA PHE A 491 1.23 45.68 15.75
C PHE A 491 1.31 45.75 14.22
N PHE A 492 0.32 46.37 13.56
CA PHE A 492 0.26 46.52 12.10
C PHE A 492 0.35 47.98 11.62
N ASP A 493 0.35 48.95 12.53
CA ASP A 493 0.38 50.37 12.20
C ASP A 493 1.77 50.98 12.48
N SER A 494 2.73 50.71 11.58
CA SER A 494 3.99 51.46 11.51
C SER A 494 4.42 51.64 10.06
N SER A 495 4.33 52.88 9.58
CA SER A 495 4.58 53.28 8.19
C SER A 495 6.07 53.53 7.90
N ALA A 496 6.92 52.56 8.26
CA ALA A 496 8.35 52.57 7.96
C ALA A 496 8.84 51.16 7.59
N TYR A 497 9.71 51.07 6.57
CA TYR A 497 10.28 49.82 6.02
C TYR A 497 9.27 48.85 5.39
N ASN A 498 8.90 49.12 4.14
CA ASN A 498 8.26 48.15 3.25
C ASN A 498 9.21 46.96 2.97
N VAL A 499 9.19 45.94 3.83
CA VAL A 499 9.72 44.60 3.54
C VAL A 499 8.53 43.72 3.13
N PRO A 500 8.38 43.35 1.85
CA PRO A 500 7.29 42.49 1.40
C PRO A 500 7.19 41.20 2.21
N ALA A 501 5.96 40.69 2.43
CA ALA A 501 5.77 39.40 3.11
C ALA A 501 6.55 38.26 2.41
N THR A 502 6.73 38.34 1.09
CA THR A 502 7.60 37.44 0.31
C THR A 502 9.08 37.59 0.66
N GLN A 503 9.57 38.78 0.99
CA GLN A 503 10.95 38.98 1.49
C GLN A 503 11.10 38.55 2.96
N VAL A 504 10.09 38.71 3.81
CA VAL A 504 10.13 38.16 5.18
C VAL A 504 10.11 36.63 5.14
N ILE A 505 9.23 36.03 4.32
CA ILE A 505 9.19 34.58 4.11
C ILE A 505 10.48 34.08 3.45
N LEU A 506 11.03 34.80 2.47
CA LEU A 506 12.32 34.46 1.86
C LEU A 506 13.48 34.62 2.86
N ALA A 507 13.48 35.63 3.73
CA ALA A 507 14.47 35.80 4.77
C ALA A 507 14.37 34.69 5.84
N ILE A 508 13.16 34.25 6.20
CA ILE A 508 12.95 33.08 7.07
C ILE A 508 13.37 31.79 6.37
N LEU A 509 13.06 31.62 5.08
CA LEU A 509 13.52 30.47 4.28
C LEU A 509 15.05 30.46 4.14
N VAL A 510 15.68 31.61 3.87
CA VAL A 510 17.13 31.76 3.82
C VAL A 510 17.75 31.58 5.20
N LEU A 511 17.10 32.00 6.30
CA LEU A 511 17.57 31.73 7.65
C LEU A 511 17.47 30.23 7.98
N VAL A 512 16.39 29.55 7.61
CA VAL A 512 16.21 28.09 7.76
C VAL A 512 17.16 27.30 6.86
N ILE A 513 17.42 27.77 5.63
CA ILE A 513 18.38 27.19 4.70
C ILE A 513 19.80 27.41 5.23
N CYS A 514 20.22 28.63 5.56
CA CYS A 514 21.53 28.90 6.13
C CYS A 514 21.76 28.16 7.45
N THR A 515 20.79 28.12 8.38
CA THR A 515 20.94 27.34 9.63
C THR A 515 20.92 25.82 9.44
N SER A 516 20.31 25.31 8.36
CA SER A 516 20.40 23.88 7.99
C SER A 516 21.61 23.54 7.11
N LEU A 517 22.25 24.52 6.49
CA LEU A 517 23.53 24.40 5.76
C LEU A 517 24.76 24.57 6.66
N TYR A 518 24.72 25.44 7.68
CA TYR A 518 25.88 25.74 8.53
C TYR A 518 26.24 24.64 9.54
N TRP A 519 25.42 23.59 9.66
CA TRP A 519 25.73 22.42 10.47
C TRP A 519 26.10 21.20 9.60
N LYS A 520 27.35 21.22 9.14
CA LYS A 520 28.21 20.05 9.38
C LYS A 520 28.21 19.86 10.91
N PRO A 521 27.59 18.81 11.48
CA PRO A 521 27.62 18.64 12.93
C PRO A 521 29.07 18.40 13.34
N SER A 522 29.66 19.31 14.12
CA SER A 522 30.84 19.01 14.91
C SER A 522 30.42 17.94 15.92
N THR A 523 30.63 16.67 15.56
CA THR A 523 30.06 15.52 16.27
C THR A 523 30.52 15.45 17.71
N GLY A 524 31.76 15.89 17.98
CA GLY A 524 32.48 15.61 19.23
C GLY A 524 32.94 14.15 19.32
N ILE A 525 32.85 13.42 18.21
CA ILE A 525 33.18 11.99 18.07
C ILE A 525 33.96 11.86 16.75
N ASP A 526 35.18 11.35 16.80
CA ASP A 526 36.02 11.12 15.61
C ASP A 526 35.76 9.71 15.06
N VAL A 527 34.84 9.62 14.09
CA VAL A 527 34.30 8.34 13.59
C VAL A 527 33.96 8.40 12.10
N PRO A 528 34.17 7.30 11.35
CA PRO A 528 33.78 7.19 9.96
C PRO A 528 32.26 7.34 9.79
N PHE A 529 31.85 8.21 8.85
CA PHE A 529 30.44 8.46 8.56
C PHE A 529 30.01 7.72 7.29
N VAL A 530 28.90 6.98 7.37
CA VAL A 530 28.23 6.40 6.20
C VAL A 530 26.88 7.06 6.00
N GLY A 531 26.57 7.42 4.75
CA GLY A 531 25.23 7.87 4.37
C GLY A 531 25.08 9.34 3.95
N TYR A 532 26.10 10.20 4.04
CA TYR A 532 26.14 11.47 3.29
C TYR A 532 26.89 11.29 1.96
N ARG A 533 26.42 11.92 0.88
CA ARG A 533 27.07 11.94 -0.45
C ARG A 533 28.12 13.05 -0.57
N SER A 534 28.00 14.12 0.21
CA SER A 534 28.98 15.21 0.32
C SER A 534 28.84 15.90 1.68
N SER A 535 29.85 16.69 2.08
CA SER A 535 29.77 17.52 3.29
C SER A 535 28.74 18.66 3.22
N TRP A 536 28.07 18.84 2.08
CA TRP A 536 27.10 19.89 1.81
C TRP A 536 25.65 19.37 1.72
N GLU A 537 25.41 18.07 1.85
CA GLU A 537 24.06 17.49 1.76
C GLU A 537 23.25 17.80 3.03
N PRO A 538 22.10 18.50 2.93
CA PRO A 538 21.27 18.81 4.09
C PRO A 538 20.80 17.55 4.84
N ARG A 539 20.88 17.60 6.18
CA ARG A 539 20.47 16.53 7.10
C ARG A 539 19.13 15.87 6.76
N PHE A 540 18.14 16.66 6.29
CA PHE A 540 16.82 16.13 5.96
C PHE A 540 16.79 15.28 4.68
N LEU A 541 17.65 15.56 3.68
CA LEU A 541 17.77 14.72 2.48
C LEU A 541 18.44 13.39 2.81
N ALA A 542 19.46 13.39 3.66
CA ALA A 542 20.04 12.15 4.18
C ALA A 542 19.04 11.34 5.02
N GLN A 543 18.19 12.00 5.83
CA GLN A 543 17.11 11.35 6.58
C GLN A 543 16.04 10.74 5.66
N ILE A 544 15.63 11.44 4.59
CA ILE A 544 14.69 10.92 3.58
C ILE A 544 15.31 9.74 2.83
N ARG A 545 16.59 9.83 2.44
CA ARG A 545 17.30 8.72 1.79
C ARG A 545 17.45 7.51 2.73
N TYR A 546 17.68 7.73 4.03
CA TYR A 546 17.66 6.67 5.02
C TYR A 546 16.28 6.00 5.11
N THR A 547 15.17 6.76 5.08
CA THR A 547 13.81 6.21 5.02
C THR A 547 13.60 5.21 3.87
N PHE A 548 14.24 5.39 2.71
CA PHE A 548 14.07 4.51 1.55
C PHE A 548 15.26 3.59 1.24
N SER A 549 16.38 3.70 1.98
CA SER A 549 17.61 2.95 1.70
C SER A 549 18.37 2.47 2.95
N ALA A 550 17.75 2.53 4.13
CA ALA A 550 18.38 2.11 5.39
C ALA A 550 19.03 0.71 5.31
N SER A 551 18.39 -0.28 4.69
CA SER A 551 18.93 -1.66 4.63
C SER A 551 20.32 -1.73 3.99
N SER A 552 20.51 -1.09 2.84
CA SER A 552 21.82 -0.99 2.19
C SER A 552 22.77 -0.09 2.97
N MET A 553 22.31 1.04 3.53
CA MET A 553 23.15 1.97 4.30
C MET A 553 23.65 1.39 5.63
N ILE A 554 22.85 0.56 6.31
CA ILE A 554 23.23 -0.18 7.52
C ILE A 554 24.27 -1.24 7.16
N SER A 555 24.06 -1.99 6.07
CA SER A 555 25.01 -3.03 5.64
C SER A 555 26.33 -2.44 5.12
N GLU A 556 26.30 -1.27 4.48
CA GLU A 556 27.49 -0.50 4.09
C GLU A 556 28.23 0.05 5.33
N GLY A 557 27.50 0.57 6.32
CA GLY A 557 28.02 1.03 7.61
C GLY A 557 28.64 -0.09 8.44
N TYR A 558 28.07 -1.30 8.36
CA TYR A 558 28.63 -2.50 8.95
C TYR A 558 29.98 -2.83 8.32
N LYS A 559 30.01 -3.11 7.01
CA LYS A 559 31.23 -3.50 6.29
C LYS A 559 32.39 -2.50 6.45
N LYS A 560 32.12 -1.19 6.27
CA LYS A 560 33.15 -0.13 6.38
C LYS A 560 33.78 0.01 7.76
N VAL A 561 33.19 -0.60 8.79
CA VAL A 561 33.66 -0.55 10.19
C VAL A 561 33.87 -1.97 10.75
N CYS A 562 33.79 -3.00 9.91
CA CYS A 562 34.48 -4.28 10.14
C CYS A 562 35.96 -4.21 9.69
N GLU A 563 36.32 -3.19 8.90
CA GLU A 563 37.69 -2.91 8.44
C GLU A 563 38.40 -1.80 9.26
N LEU A 564 37.71 -1.21 10.26
CA LEU A 564 38.18 -0.08 11.07
C LEU A 564 37.72 -0.20 12.53
N PRO A 565 38.43 0.37 13.53
CA PRO A 565 38.11 0.11 14.94
C PRO A 565 36.71 0.54 15.44
N ILE A 566 36.18 1.71 15.03
CA ILE A 566 35.07 2.40 15.74
C ILE A 566 34.09 3.12 14.78
N GLY A 567 32.83 3.30 15.23
CA GLY A 567 31.83 4.29 14.80
C GLY A 567 30.91 4.72 15.97
N ALA A 568 29.81 5.46 15.77
CA ALA A 568 28.75 5.73 16.79
C ALA A 568 27.35 6.06 16.19
N CYS A 569 26.27 5.32 16.52
CA CYS A 569 25.04 5.28 15.67
C CYS A 569 23.77 5.96 16.19
N SER A 570 23.34 7.00 15.48
CA SER A 570 22.10 7.75 15.62
C SER A 570 21.44 7.94 14.25
N ARG A 571 20.27 8.57 14.17
CA ARG A 571 19.68 9.10 12.91
C ARG A 571 20.52 10.15 12.16
N THR A 572 21.77 10.34 12.57
CA THR A 572 22.63 11.45 12.12
C THR A 572 24.13 11.20 12.35
N ARG A 573 24.54 9.97 12.71
CA ARG A 573 25.90 9.49 13.10
C ARG A 573 25.87 7.96 12.91
N HIS A 574 26.93 7.22 12.54
CA HIS A 574 26.84 5.75 12.34
C HIS A 574 27.93 4.92 13.05
N VAL A 575 27.54 3.75 13.58
CA VAL A 575 28.40 2.76 14.26
C VAL A 575 28.63 1.56 13.37
N SER A 576 29.83 1.01 13.49
CA SER A 576 30.01 -0.35 13.99
C SER A 576 31.14 -0.31 15.03
N ASN A 577 31.58 -1.45 15.56
CA ASN A 577 32.82 -1.55 16.33
C ASN A 577 33.37 -2.96 16.09
N ASP A 578 34.69 -3.11 16.16
CA ASP A 578 35.46 -4.24 15.63
C ASP A 578 34.96 -5.63 16.08
N SER A 579 35.04 -6.58 15.13
CA SER A 579 34.52 -7.95 15.11
C SER A 579 35.06 -8.90 16.19
N GLN A 580 36.08 -8.49 16.96
CA GLN A 580 36.54 -9.22 18.14
C GLN A 580 36.23 -8.50 19.47
N GLN A 581 36.39 -7.17 19.56
CA GLN A 581 36.19 -6.43 20.83
C GLN A 581 34.73 -6.19 21.21
N TRP A 582 33.79 -6.14 20.24
CA TRP A 582 32.36 -5.91 20.48
C TRP A 582 31.74 -6.83 21.54
N LYS A 583 32.29 -8.04 21.68
CA LYS A 583 31.86 -9.07 22.64
C LYS A 583 31.93 -8.58 24.07
N ASP A 584 32.83 -7.65 24.39
CA ASP A 584 33.05 -7.14 25.74
C ASP A 584 32.53 -5.69 25.87
N SER A 585 32.56 -4.91 24.79
CA SER A 585 31.89 -3.61 24.69
C SER A 585 30.38 -3.68 24.99
N LEU A 586 29.71 -4.79 24.63
CA LEU A 586 28.31 -5.05 25.00
C LEU A 586 28.04 -5.00 26.51
N PHE A 587 29.00 -5.39 27.35
CA PHE A 587 28.86 -5.31 28.80
C PHE A 587 29.08 -3.87 29.31
N GLN A 588 30.01 -3.13 28.72
CA GLN A 588 30.34 -1.73 29.08
C GLN A 588 29.15 -0.76 28.86
N ILE A 589 28.23 -1.11 27.96
CA ILE A 589 27.02 -0.35 27.66
C ILE A 589 25.90 -0.63 28.69
N SER A 590 26.14 -1.49 29.70
CA SER A 590 25.24 -1.72 30.85
C SER A 590 25.33 -0.63 31.93
N ARG A 591 25.48 0.63 31.51
CA ARG A 591 25.52 1.80 32.41
C ARG A 591 24.16 2.06 33.08
N PRO A 592 24.11 2.84 34.18
CA PRO A 592 22.85 3.23 34.81
C PRO A 592 21.90 3.95 33.82
N PRO A 593 20.57 3.79 33.93
CA PRO A 593 19.60 4.48 33.07
C PRO A 593 19.72 6.01 33.04
N GLN A 594 20.30 6.59 34.09
CA GLN A 594 20.62 8.01 34.25
C GLN A 594 21.74 8.47 33.31
N GLU A 595 22.71 7.59 33.00
CA GLU A 595 23.77 7.85 32.02
C GLU A 595 23.35 7.43 30.60
N LEU A 596 22.66 6.29 30.48
CA LEU A 596 22.30 5.69 29.19
C LEU A 596 20.95 4.98 29.26
N SER A 597 19.91 5.59 28.69
CA SER A 597 18.53 5.08 28.84
C SER A 597 18.08 4.25 27.64
N ALA A 598 17.65 3.01 27.90
CA ALA A 598 16.98 2.16 26.91
C ALA A 598 15.57 2.63 26.57
N ILE A 599 14.78 2.98 27.60
CA ILE A 599 13.38 3.39 27.44
C ILE A 599 13.28 4.73 26.68
N HIS A 600 14.11 5.72 27.01
CA HIS A 600 14.13 6.97 26.23
C HIS A 600 14.64 6.77 24.81
N GLY A 601 15.65 5.91 24.61
CA GLY A 601 16.13 5.55 23.27
C GLY A 601 15.03 4.89 22.42
N LEU A 602 14.20 4.03 23.02
CA LEU A 602 13.03 3.43 22.40
C LEU A 602 11.98 4.49 22.03
N ILE A 603 11.58 5.32 23.00
CA ILE A 603 10.57 6.38 22.83
C ILE A 603 10.98 7.38 21.75
N GLU A 604 12.22 7.87 21.78
CA GLU A 604 12.75 8.76 20.74
C GLU A 604 12.83 8.06 19.37
N ASN A 605 13.21 6.78 19.33
CA ASN A 605 13.22 6.02 18.07
C ASN A 605 11.79 5.86 17.50
N PHE A 606 10.77 5.68 18.33
CA PHE A 606 9.39 5.67 17.83
C PHE A 606 8.77 7.06 17.61
N GLY A 607 9.47 8.15 17.95
CA GLY A 607 9.07 9.52 17.59
C GLY A 607 8.62 10.40 18.76
N GLY A 608 8.84 9.97 20.01
CA GLY A 608 8.56 10.75 21.22
C GLY A 608 7.06 10.91 21.44
N ARG A 609 6.62 12.14 21.72
CA ARG A 609 5.21 12.49 22.00
C ARG A 609 4.20 12.08 20.92
N TYR A 610 4.65 11.76 19.71
CA TYR A 610 3.80 11.38 18.57
C TYR A 610 3.55 9.86 18.45
N SER A 611 4.05 9.06 19.41
CA SER A 611 4.11 7.60 19.30
C SER A 611 3.19 6.84 20.27
N GLY A 612 2.47 7.54 21.15
CA GLY A 612 1.80 6.96 22.33
C GLY A 612 2.76 6.56 23.46
N LEU A 613 4.00 6.18 23.14
CA LEU A 613 4.95 5.57 24.09
C LEU A 613 5.48 6.51 25.19
N GLY A 614 5.08 7.78 25.20
CA GLY A 614 5.55 8.76 26.19
C GLY A 614 5.28 8.35 27.64
N LEU A 615 4.17 7.66 27.89
CA LEU A 615 3.77 7.20 29.22
C LEU A 615 4.70 6.12 29.77
N LEU A 616 5.26 5.26 28.91
CA LEU A 616 6.29 4.27 29.29
C LEU A 616 7.62 4.91 29.74
N GLY A 617 7.82 6.19 29.46
CA GLY A 617 8.96 6.97 29.95
C GLY A 617 8.77 7.55 31.35
N LYS A 618 7.51 7.62 31.82
CA LYS A 618 7.16 7.97 33.21
C LYS A 618 7.02 6.73 34.09
N HIS A 619 6.28 5.74 33.61
CA HIS A 619 5.71 4.66 34.43
C HIS A 619 6.09 3.29 33.87
N ASP A 620 6.63 2.42 34.72
CA ASP A 620 7.11 1.09 34.34
C ASP A 620 6.20 -0.06 34.83
N VAL A 621 5.06 0.25 35.48
CA VAL A 621 4.15 -0.76 36.07
C VAL A 621 3.76 -1.88 35.10
N GLY A 622 3.48 -1.59 33.82
CA GLY A 622 3.19 -2.64 32.83
C GLY A 622 4.37 -3.60 32.59
N ILE A 623 5.60 -3.08 32.61
CA ILE A 623 6.83 -3.87 32.48
C ILE A 623 7.06 -4.69 33.77
N ARG A 624 6.86 -4.08 34.95
CA ARG A 624 6.90 -4.75 36.26
C ARG A 624 5.89 -5.89 36.35
N ALA A 625 4.65 -5.67 35.93
CA ALA A 625 3.59 -6.68 35.87
C ALA A 625 3.98 -7.83 34.95
N PHE A 626 4.49 -7.54 33.75
CA PHE A 626 5.00 -8.56 32.84
C PHE A 626 6.13 -9.39 33.44
N GLN A 627 7.09 -8.76 34.13
CA GLN A 627 8.28 -9.44 34.68
C GLN A 627 7.99 -10.22 35.97
N MET A 628 7.13 -9.71 36.86
CA MET A 628 6.94 -10.24 38.22
C MET A 628 5.61 -11.00 38.44
N LYS A 629 4.57 -10.76 37.64
CA LYS A 629 3.30 -11.50 37.71
C LYS A 629 3.11 -12.43 36.52
N ILE A 630 3.17 -11.91 35.29
CA ILE A 630 2.85 -12.68 34.08
C ILE A 630 3.92 -13.72 33.77
N THR A 631 5.20 -13.34 33.61
CA THR A 631 6.29 -14.26 33.22
C THR A 631 6.43 -15.46 34.18
N PRO A 632 6.36 -15.30 35.53
CA PRO A 632 6.41 -16.44 36.45
C PRO A 632 5.15 -17.33 36.41
N ASN A 633 3.98 -16.80 36.03
CA ASN A 633 2.72 -17.54 35.97
C ASN A 633 2.33 -18.01 34.56
N LEU A 634 3.22 -17.94 33.56
CA LEU A 634 2.93 -18.36 32.17
C LEU A 634 2.32 -19.75 32.06
N ALA A 635 2.72 -20.70 32.93
CA ALA A 635 2.15 -22.05 32.95
C ALA A 635 0.64 -22.10 33.29
N LYS A 636 0.10 -21.11 34.02
CA LYS A 636 -1.34 -20.96 34.31
C LYS A 636 -2.10 -20.30 33.15
N LEU A 637 -1.39 -19.46 32.39
CA LEU A 637 -1.93 -18.74 31.23
C LEU A 637 -1.95 -19.59 29.96
N CYS A 638 -1.38 -20.81 29.99
CA CYS A 638 -1.38 -21.69 28.83
C CYS A 638 -2.81 -22.06 28.40
N ASP A 639 -3.70 -22.39 29.34
CA ASP A 639 -5.10 -22.71 29.02
C ASP A 639 -5.83 -21.48 28.46
N ASP A 640 -5.68 -20.28 29.07
CA ASP A 640 -6.22 -19.02 28.53
C ASP A 640 -5.73 -18.72 27.09
N MET A 641 -4.46 -19.01 26.80
CA MET A 641 -3.87 -18.83 25.47
C MET A 641 -4.34 -19.88 24.46
N VAL A 642 -4.69 -21.10 24.90
CA VAL A 642 -5.37 -22.08 24.04
C VAL A 642 -6.77 -21.59 23.72
N ASP A 643 -7.55 -21.17 24.71
CA ASP A 643 -8.92 -20.70 24.51
C ASP A 643 -8.99 -19.45 23.62
N GLU A 644 -8.02 -18.54 23.69
CA GLU A 644 -7.95 -17.38 22.79
C GLU A 644 -7.48 -17.75 21.36
N LEU A 645 -6.59 -18.73 21.21
CA LEU A 645 -6.19 -19.27 19.92
C LEU A 645 -7.33 -20.05 19.26
N GLU A 646 -8.04 -20.87 20.03
CA GLU A 646 -9.28 -21.53 19.62
C GLU A 646 -10.32 -20.50 19.22
N TYR A 647 -10.58 -19.49 20.05
CA TYR A 647 -11.52 -18.42 19.72
C TYR A 647 -11.15 -17.69 18.44
N SER A 648 -9.88 -17.35 18.24
CA SER A 648 -9.42 -16.68 17.01
C SER A 648 -9.70 -17.55 15.78
N LEU A 649 -9.26 -18.82 15.82
CA LEU A 649 -9.53 -19.82 14.79
C LEU A 649 -11.04 -20.13 14.62
N ARG A 650 -11.86 -19.82 15.63
CA ARG A 650 -13.33 -20.05 15.68
C ARG A 650 -14.17 -18.77 15.54
N THR A 651 -13.57 -17.62 15.25
CA THR A 651 -14.29 -16.33 15.12
C THR A 651 -14.17 -15.76 13.72
N ASP A 652 -13.00 -15.93 13.11
CA ASP A 652 -12.89 -15.90 11.65
C ASP A 652 -13.63 -17.09 10.99
N LEU A 653 -13.99 -18.13 11.75
CA LEU A 653 -14.78 -19.31 11.35
C LEU A 653 -15.70 -19.80 12.51
N PRO A 654 -17.00 -19.43 12.58
CA PRO A 654 -17.82 -19.31 13.82
C PRO A 654 -18.16 -20.60 14.60
N PRO A 655 -18.72 -20.53 15.85
CA PRO A 655 -18.44 -19.61 16.98
C PRO A 655 -18.41 -20.30 18.39
N CYS A 656 -17.73 -19.72 19.41
CA CYS A 656 -17.94 -20.07 20.84
C CYS A 656 -17.41 -19.01 21.85
N HIS A 657 -17.52 -19.28 23.16
CA HIS A 657 -17.38 -18.33 24.29
C HIS A 657 -15.93 -18.01 24.74
N GLY A 658 -15.79 -16.97 25.59
CA GLY A 658 -14.54 -16.59 26.30
C GLY A 658 -14.76 -15.39 27.24
N LEU A 659 -13.71 -14.88 27.91
CA LEU A 659 -13.82 -13.81 28.91
C LEU A 659 -14.37 -12.48 28.34
N PRO A 660 -15.28 -11.76 29.04
CA PRO A 660 -16.06 -10.67 28.46
C PRO A 660 -15.24 -9.55 27.78
N LEU A 661 -14.18 -9.06 28.42
CA LEU A 661 -13.37 -7.96 27.87
C LEU A 661 -12.66 -8.35 26.56
N CYS A 662 -12.13 -9.57 26.48
CA CYS A 662 -11.48 -10.11 25.27
C CYS A 662 -12.49 -10.43 24.15
N ARG A 663 -13.80 -10.32 24.43
CA ARG A 663 -14.90 -10.52 23.48
C ARG A 663 -15.63 -9.21 23.15
N ASP A 664 -15.25 -8.08 23.76
CA ASP A 664 -15.86 -6.79 23.48
C ASP A 664 -15.40 -6.26 22.11
N PRO A 665 -16.33 -6.00 21.16
CA PRO A 665 -15.97 -5.61 19.80
C PRO A 665 -15.44 -4.18 19.70
N GLU A 666 -15.81 -3.28 20.61
CA GLU A 666 -15.25 -1.92 20.65
C GLU A 666 -13.85 -1.93 21.29
N TRP A 667 -13.58 -2.81 22.27
CA TRP A 667 -12.22 -3.06 22.77
C TRP A 667 -11.30 -3.58 21.67
N LEU A 668 -11.67 -4.66 20.99
CA LEU A 668 -10.84 -5.26 19.93
C LEU A 668 -10.56 -4.25 18.80
N LYS A 669 -11.59 -3.55 18.33
CA LYS A 669 -11.52 -2.46 17.33
C LYS A 669 -10.72 -1.25 17.81
N ALA A 670 -10.69 -0.95 19.10
CA ALA A 670 -9.81 0.05 19.67
C ALA A 670 -8.35 -0.42 19.74
N ALA A 671 -8.11 -1.65 20.19
CA ALA A 671 -6.76 -2.22 20.33
C ALA A 671 -6.04 -2.38 18.98
N PHE A 672 -6.66 -3.07 18.02
CA PHE A 672 -6.09 -3.25 16.68
C PHE A 672 -5.98 -1.92 15.94
N GLY A 673 -7.05 -1.12 15.94
CA GLY A 673 -7.06 0.20 15.29
C GLY A 673 -6.04 1.18 15.88
N HIS A 674 -5.71 1.08 17.17
CA HIS A 674 -4.60 1.83 17.76
C HIS A 674 -3.24 1.32 17.25
N ALA A 675 -3.02 0.00 17.24
CA ALA A 675 -1.75 -0.62 16.83
C ALA A 675 -1.35 -0.29 15.37
N ASP A 676 -2.30 -0.38 14.43
CA ASP A 676 -2.06 -0.08 13.02
C ASP A 676 -1.74 1.42 12.81
N ASN A 677 -2.62 2.28 13.33
CA ASN A 677 -2.53 3.72 13.10
C ASN A 677 -1.34 4.35 13.84
N VAL A 678 -0.94 3.82 15.00
CA VAL A 678 0.26 4.30 15.69
C VAL A 678 1.53 3.90 14.94
N THR A 679 1.62 2.66 14.43
CA THR A 679 2.78 2.20 13.64
C THR A 679 2.98 3.04 12.38
N ILE A 680 1.90 3.30 11.62
CA ILE A 680 1.95 4.16 10.42
C ILE A 680 2.33 5.61 10.81
N THR A 681 1.78 6.13 11.91
CA THR A 681 2.11 7.47 12.40
C THR A 681 3.59 7.58 12.77
N GLN A 682 4.15 6.58 13.46
CA GLN A 682 5.56 6.53 13.83
C GLN A 682 6.42 6.60 12.56
N ILE A 683 6.19 5.75 11.55
CA ILE A 683 6.96 5.74 10.28
C ILE A 683 6.93 7.12 9.59
N ALA A 684 5.77 7.77 9.52
CA ALA A 684 5.62 9.10 8.94
C ALA A 684 6.41 10.16 9.73
N MET A 685 6.29 10.19 11.06
CA MET A 685 7.02 11.13 11.94
C MET A 685 8.54 10.93 11.89
N ARG A 686 9.00 9.69 11.71
CA ARG A 686 10.42 9.35 11.53
C ARG A 686 10.98 9.85 10.21
N SER A 687 10.15 9.94 9.18
CA SER A 687 10.55 10.32 7.82
C SER A 687 10.73 11.83 7.62
N VAL A 688 10.34 12.67 8.60
CA VAL A 688 10.44 14.13 8.54
C VAL A 688 11.35 14.74 9.62
N PRO A 689 11.93 15.93 9.38
CA PRO A 689 12.62 16.72 10.39
C PRO A 689 11.77 17.04 11.62
N CYS A 690 12.43 17.21 12.78
CA CYS A 690 11.76 17.49 14.05
C CYS A 690 10.83 18.70 14.02
N PHE A 691 11.21 19.79 13.32
CA PHE A 691 10.40 21.00 13.20
C PHE A 691 9.15 20.83 12.33
N MET A 692 9.10 19.81 11.45
CA MET A 692 7.92 19.52 10.62
C MET A 692 6.90 18.63 11.33
N ARG A 693 7.31 17.89 12.38
CA ARG A 693 6.42 16.95 13.11
C ARG A 693 5.16 17.60 13.70
N PRO A 694 5.19 18.83 14.28
CA PRO A 694 3.98 19.49 14.76
C PRO A 694 2.96 19.75 13.64
N LEU A 695 3.43 20.20 12.47
CA LEU A 695 2.59 20.44 11.30
C LEU A 695 2.05 19.12 10.71
N LEU A 696 2.90 18.09 10.63
CA LEU A 696 2.48 16.76 10.19
C LEU A 696 1.43 16.16 11.13
N ASP A 697 1.56 16.32 12.44
CA ASP A 697 0.59 15.82 13.44
C ASP A 697 -0.78 16.51 13.33
N LEU A 698 -0.79 17.75 12.83
CA LEU A 698 -1.98 18.53 12.51
C LEU A 698 -2.57 18.21 11.12
N CYS A 699 -1.96 17.32 10.33
CA CYS A 699 -2.39 17.00 8.97
C CYS A 699 -2.42 15.49 8.63
N LEU A 700 -1.94 14.61 9.52
CA LEU A 700 -1.81 13.17 9.29
C LEU A 700 -3.01 12.41 9.87
N PRO A 701 -3.92 11.84 9.04
CA PRO A 701 -5.14 11.21 9.55
C PRO A 701 -4.89 10.04 10.50
N PHE A 702 -3.80 9.28 10.30
CA PHE A 702 -3.38 8.19 11.18
C PHE A 702 -3.11 8.66 12.62
N SER A 703 -2.61 9.89 12.80
CA SER A 703 -2.42 10.49 14.12
C SER A 703 -3.76 10.66 14.83
N TRP A 704 -4.75 11.23 14.13
CA TRP A 704 -6.09 11.42 14.66
C TRP A 704 -6.83 10.09 14.89
N LYS A 705 -6.64 9.11 14.00
CA LYS A 705 -7.18 7.75 14.12
C LYS A 705 -6.63 7.06 15.38
N TYR A 706 -5.30 6.98 15.61
CA TYR A 706 -4.77 6.33 16.83
C TYR A 706 -5.21 7.06 18.12
N LYS A 707 -5.29 8.39 18.10
CA LYS A 707 -5.83 9.21 19.21
C LYS A 707 -7.34 9.04 19.41
N ALA A 708 -8.09 8.63 18.39
CA ALA A 708 -9.50 8.25 18.50
C ALA A 708 -9.65 6.84 19.07
N HIS A 709 -8.89 5.86 18.57
CA HIS A 709 -8.87 4.49 19.10
C HIS A 709 -8.42 4.44 20.58
N LEU A 710 -7.42 5.24 20.98
CA LEU A 710 -7.03 5.40 22.39
C LEU A 710 -8.20 5.89 23.26
N ARG A 711 -8.94 6.90 22.81
CA ARG A 711 -10.15 7.40 23.51
C ARG A 711 -11.31 6.40 23.50
N ALA A 712 -11.40 5.52 22.50
CA ALA A 712 -12.39 4.45 22.46
C ALA A 712 -12.05 3.35 23.49
N GLY A 713 -10.82 2.82 23.47
CA GLY A 713 -10.37 1.81 24.43
C GLY A 713 -10.46 2.29 25.88
N LYS A 714 -10.13 3.57 26.15
CA LYS A 714 -10.30 4.18 27.47
C LYS A 714 -11.75 4.14 27.98
N LYS A 715 -12.75 4.28 27.11
CA LYS A 715 -14.18 4.16 27.51
C LYS A 715 -14.57 2.76 27.97
N VAL A 716 -13.88 1.71 27.50
CA VAL A 716 -14.12 0.32 27.91
C VAL A 716 -13.30 -0.03 29.16
N LEU A 717 -12.03 0.35 29.18
CA LEU A 717 -11.11 -0.01 30.27
C LEU A 717 -11.31 0.77 31.56
N ILE A 718 -11.68 2.06 31.52
CA ILE A 718 -11.86 2.86 32.75
C ILE A 718 -12.99 2.29 33.62
N PRO A 719 -14.19 1.99 33.08
CA PRO A 719 -15.24 1.30 33.84
C PRO A 719 -14.82 -0.09 34.34
N GLU A 720 -14.06 -0.86 33.55
CA GLU A 720 -13.60 -2.19 33.96
C GLU A 720 -12.59 -2.14 35.11
N VAL A 721 -11.62 -1.21 35.09
CA VAL A 721 -10.69 -0.98 36.22
C VAL A 721 -11.47 -0.59 37.48
N GLN A 722 -12.46 0.28 37.34
CA GLN A 722 -13.28 0.70 38.48
C GLN A 722 -14.11 -0.47 39.03
N ARG A 723 -14.83 -1.20 38.17
CA ARG A 723 -15.64 -2.39 38.53
C ARG A 723 -14.83 -3.45 39.29
N ARG A 724 -13.55 -3.66 38.92
CA ARG A 724 -12.66 -4.59 39.65
C ARG A 724 -12.35 -4.10 41.06
N ARG A 725 -12.04 -2.81 41.24
CA ARG A 725 -11.81 -2.19 42.56
C ARG A 725 -13.07 -2.19 43.43
N ASP A 726 -14.21 -1.90 42.82
CA ASP A 726 -15.51 -1.90 43.51
C ASP A 726 -15.83 -3.31 44.02
N LEU A 727 -15.56 -4.36 43.24
CA LEU A 727 -15.74 -5.76 43.67
C LEU A 727 -14.72 -6.22 44.74
N GLU A 728 -13.46 -5.80 44.66
CA GLU A 728 -12.46 -6.08 45.70
C GLU A 728 -12.79 -5.40 47.04
N THR A 729 -13.53 -4.29 47.02
CA THR A 729 -13.93 -3.55 48.23
C THR A 729 -15.34 -3.91 48.71
N SER A 730 -16.20 -4.51 47.89
CA SER A 730 -17.59 -4.81 48.25
C SER A 730 -17.78 -6.03 49.17
N GLY A 731 -16.71 -6.75 49.54
CA GLY A 731 -16.79 -7.93 50.42
C GLY A 731 -17.52 -9.14 49.81
N VAL A 732 -17.70 -9.16 48.49
CA VAL A 732 -18.22 -10.31 47.74
C VAL A 732 -17.09 -11.30 47.48
N ASP A 733 -17.41 -12.60 47.36
CA ASP A 733 -16.44 -13.63 46.96
C ASP A 733 -16.02 -13.44 45.48
N TYR A 734 -15.06 -12.54 45.26
CA TYR A 734 -14.59 -12.12 43.95
C TYR A 734 -13.28 -12.81 43.59
N VAL A 735 -13.37 -13.80 42.70
CA VAL A 735 -12.20 -14.47 42.11
C VAL A 735 -11.50 -13.50 41.16
N LYS A 736 -10.33 -12.99 41.57
CA LYS A 736 -9.53 -12.06 40.78
C LYS A 736 -9.02 -12.69 39.47
N PRO A 737 -9.20 -12.06 38.30
CA PRO A 737 -8.63 -12.52 37.03
C PRO A 737 -7.10 -12.59 37.05
N ASN A 738 -6.52 -13.68 36.54
CA ASN A 738 -5.07 -13.83 36.39
C ASN A 738 -4.53 -13.07 35.16
N ASP A 739 -4.90 -11.81 34.95
CA ASP A 739 -4.56 -11.04 33.74
C ASP A 739 -3.60 -9.86 33.98
N LEU A 740 -3.14 -9.23 32.89
CA LEU A 740 -2.22 -8.08 32.94
C LEU A 740 -2.87 -6.84 33.59
N LEU A 741 -4.17 -6.62 33.36
CA LEU A 741 -4.88 -5.46 33.90
C LEU A 741 -5.00 -5.58 35.43
N GLN A 742 -5.38 -6.76 35.93
CA GLN A 742 -5.37 -7.09 37.35
C GLN A 742 -3.97 -6.96 37.95
N SER A 743 -2.95 -7.47 37.25
CA SER A 743 -1.56 -7.39 37.69
C SER A 743 -1.06 -5.95 37.83
N MET A 744 -1.53 -5.00 37.00
CA MET A 744 -1.22 -3.58 37.14
C MET A 744 -2.04 -2.89 38.24
N VAL A 745 -3.32 -3.25 38.39
CA VAL A 745 -4.18 -2.76 39.50
C VAL A 745 -3.61 -3.16 40.86
N GLU A 746 -3.13 -4.40 41.02
CA GLU A 746 -2.48 -4.87 42.26
C GLU A 746 -1.08 -4.30 42.51
N MET A 747 -0.47 -3.62 41.53
CA MET A 747 0.88 -3.03 41.62
C MET A 747 0.87 -1.51 41.83
N THR A 748 -0.31 -0.90 42.05
CA THR A 748 -0.48 0.56 42.17
C THR A 748 -1.43 0.92 43.30
N ASN A 749 -1.13 1.99 44.04
CA ASN A 749 -2.09 2.59 44.96
C ASN A 749 -3.11 3.42 44.14
N PRO A 750 -4.44 3.30 44.34
CA PRO A 750 -5.43 4.17 43.68
C PRO A 750 -5.20 5.68 43.82
N ASP A 751 -4.44 6.15 44.82
CA ASP A 751 -4.10 7.57 45.00
C ASP A 751 -2.96 8.06 44.10
N ASP A 752 -2.12 7.17 43.55
CA ASP A 752 -0.95 7.53 42.73
C ASP A 752 -1.33 7.89 41.28
N GLU A 753 -0.48 8.66 40.57
CA GLU A 753 -0.63 8.90 39.11
C GLU A 753 -0.66 7.56 38.33
N GLU A 754 0.15 6.57 38.75
CA GLU A 754 0.18 5.22 38.16
C GLU A 754 -1.10 4.42 38.40
N GLY A 755 -1.78 4.65 39.52
CA GLY A 755 -2.99 3.94 39.91
C GLY A 755 -4.27 4.55 39.36
N GLN A 756 -4.24 5.68 38.66
CA GLN A 756 -5.44 6.27 38.07
C GLN A 756 -6.00 5.37 36.94
N PRO A 757 -7.33 5.13 36.88
CA PRO A 757 -7.92 4.30 35.83
C PRO A 757 -7.58 4.74 34.40
N ASP A 758 -7.43 6.05 34.16
CA ASP A 758 -7.04 6.59 32.86
C ASP A 758 -5.58 6.24 32.48
N THR A 759 -4.65 6.29 33.45
CA THR A 759 -3.25 5.87 33.28
C THR A 759 -3.16 4.38 33.00
N LEU A 760 -3.84 3.56 33.81
CA LEU A 760 -3.90 2.10 33.65
C LEU A 760 -4.50 1.70 32.29
N ALA A 761 -5.55 2.40 31.83
CA ALA A 761 -6.14 2.18 30.51
C ALA A 761 -5.20 2.55 29.35
N GLU A 762 -4.47 3.68 29.44
CA GLU A 762 -3.49 4.08 28.41
C GLU A 762 -2.32 3.09 28.34
N LEU A 763 -1.80 2.66 29.49
CA LEU A 763 -0.76 1.64 29.57
C LEU A 763 -1.21 0.31 28.98
N MET A 764 -2.43 -0.15 29.30
CA MET A 764 -2.97 -1.41 28.77
C MET A 764 -3.10 -1.39 27.24
N ILE A 765 -3.65 -0.32 26.66
CA ILE A 765 -3.76 -0.13 25.20
C ILE A 765 -2.37 -0.12 24.55
N THR A 766 -1.43 0.62 25.15
CA THR A 766 -0.05 0.72 24.66
C THR A 766 0.68 -0.62 24.70
N MET A 767 0.52 -1.40 25.79
CA MET A 767 1.10 -2.73 25.92
C MET A 767 0.50 -3.73 24.94
N THR A 768 -0.83 -3.69 24.75
CA THR A 768 -1.54 -4.55 23.78
C THR A 768 -1.04 -4.31 22.35
N ALA A 769 -0.88 -3.04 21.95
CA ALA A 769 -0.39 -2.68 20.62
C ALA A 769 1.07 -3.14 20.38
N ILE A 770 1.97 -2.96 21.36
CA ILE A 770 3.37 -3.38 21.25
C ILE A 770 3.49 -4.92 21.18
N ALA A 771 2.76 -5.64 22.03
CA ALA A 771 2.82 -7.09 22.09
C ALA A 771 2.16 -7.75 20.86
N GLY A 772 0.98 -7.28 20.45
CA GLY A 772 0.20 -7.86 19.36
C GLY A 772 0.89 -7.74 18.00
N HIS A 773 1.17 -6.52 17.54
CA HIS A 773 1.69 -6.28 16.20
C HIS A 773 3.05 -6.96 15.97
N SER A 774 3.94 -6.95 16.97
CA SER A 774 5.26 -7.58 16.86
C SER A 774 5.18 -9.12 16.82
N THR A 775 4.30 -9.72 17.62
CA THR A 775 4.09 -11.18 17.63
C THR A 775 3.41 -11.66 16.35
N ALA A 776 2.39 -10.94 15.87
CA ALA A 776 1.66 -11.28 14.64
C ALA A 776 2.56 -11.24 13.39
N ALA A 777 3.40 -10.21 13.25
CA ALA A 777 4.38 -10.12 12.16
C ALA A 777 5.44 -11.24 12.24
N SER A 778 5.94 -11.53 13.44
CA SER A 778 6.92 -12.61 13.66
C SER A 778 6.34 -13.99 13.31
N GLY A 779 5.13 -14.30 13.79
CA GLY A 779 4.41 -15.53 13.47
C GLY A 779 4.14 -15.67 11.97
N SER A 780 3.72 -14.58 11.32
CA SER A 780 3.47 -14.56 9.88
C SER A 780 4.76 -14.84 9.07
N HIS A 781 5.92 -14.33 9.50
CA HIS A 781 7.20 -14.63 8.85
C HIS A 781 7.59 -16.11 9.00
N VAL A 782 7.39 -16.69 10.18
CA VAL A 782 7.62 -18.11 10.46
C VAL A 782 6.74 -18.99 9.57
N ILE A 783 5.44 -18.73 9.49
CA ILE A 783 4.52 -19.48 8.61
C ILE A 783 4.93 -19.32 7.15
N PHE A 784 5.27 -18.11 6.68
CA PHE A 784 5.76 -17.92 5.32
C PHE A 784 7.10 -18.64 5.06
N ASP A 785 7.97 -18.80 6.06
CA ASP A 785 9.28 -19.45 5.88
C ASP A 785 9.10 -20.97 5.82
N LEU A 786 8.19 -21.50 6.64
CA LEU A 786 7.81 -22.90 6.73
C LEU A 786 7.07 -23.36 5.47
N VAL A 787 6.14 -22.55 4.97
CA VAL A 787 5.38 -22.83 3.75
C VAL A 787 6.24 -22.70 2.48
N SER A 788 7.34 -21.93 2.53
CA SER A 788 8.36 -21.95 1.46
C SER A 788 9.34 -23.13 1.53
N ARG A 789 9.31 -23.91 2.61
CA ARG A 789 10.29 -24.97 2.92
C ARG A 789 9.58 -26.22 3.50
N PRO A 790 8.81 -26.94 2.66
CA PRO A 790 7.97 -28.05 3.10
C PRO A 790 8.75 -29.20 3.75
N GLU A 791 10.06 -29.31 3.51
CA GLU A 791 10.95 -30.27 4.17
C GLU A 791 10.95 -30.16 5.71
N TYR A 792 10.59 -29.01 6.28
CA TYR A 792 10.43 -28.85 7.73
C TYR A 792 9.00 -29.09 8.23
N ILE A 793 7.98 -29.14 7.36
CA ILE A 793 6.57 -29.25 7.79
C ILE A 793 6.32 -30.57 8.53
N ASP A 794 6.70 -31.70 7.93
CA ASP A 794 6.44 -33.01 8.52
C ASP A 794 7.33 -33.24 9.76
N LEU A 795 8.59 -32.81 9.70
CA LEU A 795 9.58 -32.91 10.78
C LEU A 795 9.20 -32.10 12.04
N LEU A 796 8.53 -30.96 11.86
CA LEU A 796 7.99 -30.14 12.96
C LEU A 796 6.61 -30.61 13.42
N ARG A 797 5.77 -31.16 12.54
CA ARG A 797 4.49 -31.78 12.91
C ARG A 797 4.71 -33.03 13.78
N GLU A 798 5.67 -33.88 13.41
CA GLU A 798 6.10 -35.04 14.19
C GLU A 798 6.58 -34.62 15.60
N GLU A 799 7.46 -33.60 15.69
CA GLU A 799 7.90 -33.07 16.99
C GLU A 799 6.71 -32.59 17.84
N ALA A 800 5.79 -31.83 17.24
CA ALA A 800 4.61 -31.35 17.94
C ALA A 800 3.74 -32.51 18.45
N GLN A 801 3.45 -33.50 17.60
CA GLN A 801 2.63 -34.65 17.92
C GLN A 801 3.26 -35.49 19.05
N THR A 802 4.51 -35.94 18.89
CA THR A 802 5.21 -36.78 19.89
C THR A 802 5.51 -36.04 21.20
N THR A 803 5.60 -34.71 21.17
CA THR A 803 5.79 -33.90 22.39
C THR A 803 4.48 -33.71 23.15
N LEU A 804 3.40 -33.33 22.46
CA LEU A 804 2.09 -33.10 23.07
C LEU A 804 1.41 -34.41 23.51
N GLN A 805 1.65 -35.53 22.83
CA GLN A 805 1.20 -36.86 23.29
C GLN A 805 1.66 -37.20 24.72
N LYS A 806 2.81 -36.68 25.16
CA LYS A 806 3.34 -36.89 26.54
C LYS A 806 2.61 -36.08 27.60
N THR A 807 1.75 -35.15 27.19
CA THR A 807 0.95 -34.26 28.05
C THR A 807 -0.53 -34.30 27.66
N GLU A 808 -1.01 -35.47 27.23
CA GLU A 808 -2.41 -35.72 26.87
C GLU A 808 -2.94 -34.73 25.80
N MET A 809 -2.08 -34.44 24.83
CA MET A 809 -2.21 -33.40 23.79
C MET A 809 -2.27 -31.94 24.27
N ARG A 810 -2.39 -31.68 25.58
CA ARG A 810 -2.50 -30.31 26.12
C ARG A 810 -1.20 -29.52 26.04
N PHE A 811 -1.31 -28.23 25.70
CA PHE A 811 -0.22 -27.26 25.80
C PHE A 811 0.13 -26.92 27.25
N THR A 812 1.10 -27.65 27.80
CA THR A 812 1.73 -27.33 29.09
C THR A 812 3.09 -26.66 28.89
N LYS A 813 3.64 -26.01 29.93
CA LYS A 813 4.99 -25.44 29.86
C LYS A 813 6.10 -26.49 29.60
N GLN A 814 5.86 -27.75 29.99
CA GLN A 814 6.72 -28.90 29.66
C GLN A 814 6.64 -29.29 28.18
N SER A 815 5.44 -29.24 27.57
CA SER A 815 5.29 -29.48 26.14
C SER A 815 6.01 -28.39 25.31
N LEU A 816 5.84 -27.12 25.68
CA LEU A 816 6.37 -25.96 24.95
C LEU A 816 7.91 -25.84 25.03
N SER A 817 8.55 -26.39 26.07
CA SER A 817 10.01 -26.55 26.14
C SER A 817 10.52 -27.76 25.34
N GLY A 818 9.68 -28.79 25.16
CA GLY A 818 9.99 -29.98 24.36
C GLY A 818 10.07 -29.73 22.84
N LEU A 819 9.44 -28.68 22.32
CA LEU A 819 9.44 -28.28 20.90
C LEU A 819 10.79 -27.66 20.46
N ARG A 820 11.87 -28.43 20.51
CA ARG A 820 13.27 -27.98 20.36
C ARG A 820 13.69 -27.71 18.91
N LYS A 821 13.10 -28.41 17.93
CA LYS A 821 13.27 -28.17 16.47
C LYS A 821 12.46 -26.94 16.06
N MET A 822 11.19 -26.83 16.49
CA MET A 822 10.32 -25.69 16.16
C MET A 822 10.89 -24.37 16.71
N ASP A 823 11.43 -24.41 17.92
CA ASP A 823 12.16 -23.31 18.54
C ASP A 823 13.38 -22.85 17.70
N SER A 824 14.16 -23.79 17.15
CA SER A 824 15.26 -23.49 16.24
C SER A 824 14.78 -22.86 14.94
N PHE A 825 13.67 -23.37 14.38
CA PHE A 825 13.10 -22.86 13.14
C PHE A 825 12.60 -21.41 13.29
N MET A 826 11.89 -21.11 14.38
CA MET A 826 11.44 -19.76 14.72
C MET A 826 12.62 -18.78 14.84
N ARG A 827 13.74 -19.23 15.42
CA ARG A 827 14.97 -18.43 15.59
C ARG A 827 15.68 -18.15 14.27
N GLU A 828 15.78 -19.14 13.37
CA GLU A 828 16.34 -18.96 12.03
C GLU A 828 15.46 -18.06 11.15
N SER A 829 14.13 -18.18 11.25
CA SER A 829 13.18 -17.28 10.57
C SER A 829 13.38 -15.83 10.99
N GLN A 830 13.49 -15.56 12.31
CA GLN A 830 13.71 -14.21 12.83
C GLN A 830 15.09 -13.64 12.44
N ARG A 831 16.12 -14.48 12.30
CA ARG A 831 17.46 -14.07 11.83
C ARG A 831 17.40 -13.48 10.42
N HIS A 832 16.72 -14.18 9.50
CA HIS A 832 16.52 -13.75 8.12
C HIS A 832 15.50 -12.62 7.98
N ASN A 833 14.46 -12.59 8.82
CA ASN A 833 13.32 -11.69 8.71
C ASN A 833 13.03 -11.00 10.05
N PRO A 834 13.95 -10.18 10.55
CA PRO A 834 13.76 -9.48 11.81
C PRO A 834 12.79 -8.31 11.63
N LEU A 835 11.99 -8.02 12.66
CA LEU A 835 11.08 -6.86 12.65
C LEU A 835 11.81 -5.51 12.53
N SER A 836 13.11 -5.49 12.82
CA SER A 836 13.98 -4.32 12.71
C SER A 836 15.41 -4.76 12.41
N LEU A 837 16.06 -4.09 11.46
CA LEU A 837 17.47 -4.28 11.12
C LEU A 837 18.41 -3.76 12.22
N LEU A 838 17.94 -2.81 13.04
CA LEU A 838 18.64 -2.26 14.18
C LEU A 838 18.04 -2.73 15.51
N GLY A 839 18.90 -2.99 16.49
CA GLY A 839 18.54 -3.39 17.84
C GLY A 839 19.32 -2.61 18.90
N PHE A 840 19.11 -2.98 20.17
CA PHE A 840 19.83 -2.43 21.32
C PHE A 840 19.83 -0.89 21.42
N LEU A 841 18.68 -0.28 21.11
CA LEU A 841 18.47 1.18 21.09
C LEU A 841 18.74 1.82 22.47
N ARG A 842 19.57 2.87 22.50
CA ARG A 842 19.94 3.65 23.69
C ARG A 842 20.04 5.13 23.35
N VAL A 843 19.97 6.00 24.36
CA VAL A 843 20.34 7.42 24.25
C VAL A 843 21.18 7.84 25.45
N VAL A 844 22.26 8.61 25.20
CA VAL A 844 23.12 9.18 26.25
C VAL A 844 22.37 10.27 26.99
N LYS A 845 22.20 10.07 28.30
CA LYS A 845 21.52 10.97 29.25
C LYS A 845 22.48 11.66 30.23
N ALA A 846 23.72 11.18 30.35
CA ALA A 846 24.79 11.85 31.08
C ALA A 846 25.06 13.26 30.48
N PRO A 847 24.92 14.37 31.23
CA PRO A 847 25.06 15.72 30.68
C PRO A 847 26.46 16.00 30.09
N ALA A 848 27.49 15.43 30.70
CA ALA A 848 28.88 15.52 30.23
C ALA A 848 29.23 14.52 29.11
N GLY A 849 28.26 13.76 28.58
CA GLY A 849 28.51 12.61 27.71
C GLY A 849 29.02 11.38 28.46
N ILE A 850 29.43 10.36 27.72
CA ILE A 850 30.12 9.16 28.23
C ILE A 850 31.34 8.87 27.35
N THR A 851 32.40 8.31 27.93
CA THR A 851 33.58 7.83 27.18
C THR A 851 33.61 6.30 27.19
N LEU A 852 33.85 5.68 26.03
CA LEU A 852 33.99 4.23 25.85
C LEU A 852 35.41 3.76 26.23
N GLN A 853 35.63 2.45 26.41
CA GLN A 853 36.97 1.95 26.79
C GLN A 853 38.04 2.11 25.70
N ASP A 854 37.64 2.25 24.43
CA ASP A 854 38.50 2.61 23.31
C ASP A 854 38.92 4.10 23.32
N GLY A 855 38.46 4.89 24.30
CA GLY A 855 38.73 6.32 24.42
C GLY A 855 37.71 7.22 23.71
N THR A 856 36.77 6.67 22.95
CA THR A 856 35.77 7.45 22.18
C THR A 856 34.82 8.19 23.11
N HIS A 857 34.81 9.51 23.01
CA HIS A 857 33.83 10.33 23.72
C HIS A 857 32.50 10.43 22.94
N VAL A 858 31.38 10.22 23.63
CA VAL A 858 30.03 10.19 23.07
C VAL A 858 29.13 11.19 23.83
N PRO A 859 28.76 12.34 23.23
CA PRO A 859 28.07 13.41 23.94
C PRO A 859 26.58 13.13 24.19
N TYR A 860 25.99 13.87 25.13
CA TYR A 860 24.56 13.87 25.47
C TYR A 860 23.64 13.89 24.25
N GLY A 861 22.52 13.16 24.32
CA GLY A 861 21.54 13.08 23.24
C GLY A 861 21.98 12.26 22.03
N THR A 862 23.22 11.74 22.02
CA THR A 862 23.64 10.75 21.02
C THR A 862 22.87 9.46 21.28
N GLN A 863 22.11 9.03 20.27
CA GLN A 863 21.56 7.69 20.24
C GLN A 863 22.69 6.69 19.91
N LEU A 864 22.54 5.47 20.40
CA LEU A 864 23.40 4.32 20.10
C LEU A 864 22.50 3.12 19.77
N CYS A 865 22.91 2.28 18.82
CA CYS A 865 22.24 1.04 18.45
C CYS A 865 23.24 0.07 17.81
N ILE A 866 22.81 -1.15 17.55
CA ILE A 866 23.59 -2.23 16.94
C ILE A 866 22.82 -2.74 15.70
N PRO A 867 23.45 -3.35 14.68
CA PRO A 867 22.76 -4.01 13.57
C PRO A 867 22.70 -5.55 13.71
N PRO A 868 21.78 -6.13 14.52
CA PRO A 868 21.64 -7.58 14.68
C PRO A 868 21.56 -8.38 13.37
N HIS A 869 20.86 -7.85 12.36
CA HIS A 869 20.70 -8.56 11.09
C HIS A 869 22.02 -8.68 10.32
N SER A 870 22.83 -7.62 10.29
CA SER A 870 24.13 -7.66 9.61
C SER A 870 25.12 -8.58 10.34
N ILE A 871 25.18 -8.50 11.68
CA ILE A 871 26.03 -9.38 12.51
C ILE A 871 25.65 -10.86 12.33
N SER A 872 24.35 -11.17 12.36
CA SER A 872 23.86 -12.55 12.21
C SER A 872 23.74 -13.02 10.75
N SER A 873 24.18 -12.20 9.80
CA SER A 873 24.32 -12.55 8.37
C SER A 873 25.79 -12.57 7.92
N ASP A 874 26.75 -12.30 8.82
CA ASP A 874 28.17 -12.25 8.52
C ASP A 874 28.81 -13.66 8.57
N PRO A 875 29.46 -14.13 7.49
CA PRO A 875 30.07 -15.46 7.45
C PRO A 875 31.27 -15.64 8.39
N THR A 876 31.85 -14.55 8.91
CA THR A 876 32.91 -14.60 9.95
C THR A 876 32.35 -14.79 11.36
N VAL A 877 31.06 -14.48 11.56
CA VAL A 877 30.35 -14.59 12.85
C VAL A 877 29.54 -15.88 12.92
N LEU A 878 29.00 -16.34 11.78
CA LEU A 878 28.19 -17.56 11.67
C LEU A 878 28.52 -18.30 10.37
N GLU A 879 28.94 -19.56 10.48
CA GLU A 879 29.21 -20.41 9.30
C GLU A 879 27.94 -20.55 8.43
N ASP A 880 28.10 -20.39 7.12
CA ASP A 880 27.01 -20.39 6.14
C ASP A 880 25.81 -19.48 6.54
N ALA A 881 26.10 -18.26 6.97
CA ALA A 881 25.09 -17.30 7.42
C ALA A 881 24.07 -16.90 6.35
N GLN A 882 24.34 -17.11 5.06
CA GLN A 882 23.43 -16.73 3.98
C GLN A 882 22.39 -17.82 3.65
N SER A 883 22.59 -19.06 4.12
CA SER A 883 21.59 -20.12 3.99
C SER A 883 20.58 -20.13 5.14
N PHE A 884 19.40 -20.66 4.85
CA PHE A 884 18.39 -20.97 5.85
C PHE A 884 18.53 -22.43 6.28
N ASN A 885 19.01 -22.65 7.52
CA ASN A 885 18.91 -23.96 8.16
C ASN A 885 18.01 -23.84 9.41
N GLY A 886 16.77 -24.33 9.29
CA GLY A 886 15.80 -24.32 10.39
C GLY A 886 16.24 -25.12 11.62
N LEU A 887 17.16 -26.07 11.48
CA LEU A 887 17.69 -26.91 12.57
C LEU A 887 19.04 -26.45 13.11
N ARG A 888 19.64 -25.38 12.56
CA ARG A 888 20.95 -24.83 12.94
C ARG A 888 21.19 -24.75 14.46
N TYR A 889 20.21 -24.23 15.21
CA TYR A 889 20.31 -24.07 16.68
C TYR A 889 19.87 -25.33 17.45
N TYR A 890 19.06 -26.20 16.85
CA TYR A 890 18.74 -27.53 17.39
C TYR A 890 19.98 -28.45 17.33
N GLU A 891 20.64 -28.51 16.18
CA GLU A 891 21.89 -29.26 15.99
C GLU A 891 22.98 -28.76 16.94
N GLN A 892 23.16 -27.44 17.07
CA GLN A 892 24.13 -26.87 18.03
C GLN A 892 23.85 -27.35 19.47
N ARG A 893 22.58 -27.31 19.91
CA ARG A 893 22.14 -27.85 21.21
C ARG A 893 22.32 -29.37 21.38
N CYS A 894 22.55 -30.11 20.29
CA CYS A 894 22.83 -31.55 20.31
C CYS A 894 24.34 -31.85 20.22
N ARG A 895 25.14 -30.96 19.61
CA ARG A 895 26.61 -31.05 19.56
C ARG A 895 27.27 -30.61 20.87
N ASP A 896 26.66 -29.69 21.61
CA ASP A 896 27.18 -29.11 22.85
C ASP A 896 26.40 -29.56 24.12
N PRO A 897 26.75 -30.68 24.78
CA PRO A 897 26.16 -31.09 26.05
C PRO A 897 26.16 -29.98 27.11
N GLY A 898 25.06 -29.86 27.85
CA GLY A 898 24.87 -28.80 28.86
C GLY A 898 24.47 -27.43 28.29
N GLN A 899 24.46 -27.23 26.95
CA GLN A 899 23.92 -26.00 26.32
C GLN A 899 22.43 -26.13 25.93
N GLU A 900 21.72 -27.12 26.48
CA GLU A 900 20.36 -27.52 26.11
C GLU A 900 19.33 -26.39 26.19
N ASN A 901 19.52 -25.47 27.15
CA ASN A 901 18.69 -24.29 27.39
C ASN A 901 19.25 -23.00 26.76
N LYS A 902 20.32 -23.08 25.95
CA LYS A 902 20.86 -21.95 25.17
C LYS A 902 20.34 -21.93 23.74
N HIS A 903 20.56 -20.78 23.10
CA HIS A 903 20.18 -20.50 21.72
C HIS A 903 18.70 -20.78 21.42
N GLN A 904 17.81 -20.71 22.42
CA GLN A 904 16.38 -20.82 22.21
C GLN A 904 15.86 -19.57 21.50
N TYR A 905 14.63 -19.61 20.98
CA TYR A 905 14.00 -18.43 20.39
C TYR A 905 13.96 -17.24 21.38
N ALA A 906 13.67 -17.51 22.66
CA ALA A 906 13.68 -16.50 23.72
C ALA A 906 15.08 -16.22 24.33
N THR A 907 16.14 -16.93 23.92
CA THR A 907 17.50 -16.72 24.43
C THR A 907 18.20 -15.60 23.67
N THR A 908 18.32 -14.43 24.31
CA THR A 908 19.25 -13.40 23.88
C THR A 908 20.69 -13.83 24.15
N ASP A 909 21.54 -13.73 23.15
CA ASP A 909 22.99 -13.98 23.27
C ASP A 909 23.77 -12.97 22.42
N LYS A 910 25.09 -13.10 22.36
CA LYS A 910 25.95 -12.12 21.66
C LYS A 910 25.62 -12.03 20.15
N ILE A 911 25.26 -13.14 19.49
CA ILE A 911 24.95 -13.15 18.04
C ILE A 911 23.46 -12.96 17.74
N HIS A 912 22.57 -13.26 18.69
CA HIS A 912 21.13 -13.17 18.54
C HIS A 912 20.53 -12.06 19.42
N LEU A 913 20.51 -10.85 18.86
CA LEU A 913 20.23 -9.58 19.57
C LEU A 913 18.85 -8.96 19.25
N HIS A 914 17.97 -9.64 18.51
CA HIS A 914 16.69 -9.09 18.06
C HIS A 914 15.72 -8.81 19.22
N PHE A 915 15.71 -9.66 20.25
CA PHE A 915 15.01 -9.42 21.52
C PHE A 915 15.79 -8.50 22.48
N GLY A 916 16.88 -7.85 22.06
CA GLY A 916 17.79 -7.09 22.93
C GLY A 916 18.82 -7.99 23.62
N TYR A 917 19.35 -7.56 24.77
CA TYR A 917 20.40 -8.29 25.51
C TYR A 917 20.41 -7.93 27.00
N GLY A 918 20.81 -8.88 27.85
CA GLY A 918 20.94 -8.71 29.30
C GLY A 918 19.65 -8.31 30.01
N LYS A 919 19.76 -7.51 31.09
CA LYS A 919 18.62 -6.94 31.85
C LYS A 919 17.65 -6.11 30.99
N TRP A 920 18.11 -5.68 29.81
CA TRP A 920 17.38 -4.84 28.86
C TRP A 920 16.86 -5.63 27.64
N ALA A 921 16.79 -6.96 27.73
CA ALA A 921 16.06 -7.79 26.79
C ALA A 921 14.54 -7.60 26.93
N CYS A 922 13.79 -7.83 25.85
CA CYS A 922 12.34 -7.72 25.82
C CYS A 922 11.70 -8.59 26.93
N PRO A 923 10.85 -8.03 27.81
CA PRO A 923 10.25 -8.78 28.91
C PRO A 923 9.31 -9.88 28.40
N GLY A 924 8.45 -9.56 27.42
CA GLY A 924 7.47 -10.48 26.86
C GLY A 924 8.03 -11.58 25.95
N ARG A 925 9.35 -11.69 25.74
CA ARG A 925 9.94 -12.64 24.78
C ARG A 925 9.62 -14.11 25.07
N PHE A 926 9.46 -14.48 26.34
CA PHE A 926 9.05 -15.83 26.74
C PHE A 926 7.59 -16.10 26.37
N MET A 927 6.70 -15.16 26.67
CA MET A 927 5.29 -15.21 26.27
C MET A 927 5.12 -15.29 24.76
N ALA A 928 5.83 -14.43 24.00
CA ALA A 928 5.82 -14.47 22.55
C ALA A 928 6.36 -15.80 21.98
N SER A 929 7.38 -16.39 22.63
CA SER A 929 7.88 -17.72 22.26
C SER A 929 6.86 -18.83 22.51
N ASP A 930 6.16 -18.81 23.64
CA ASP A 930 5.14 -19.80 24.00
C ASP A 930 3.94 -19.66 23.04
N MET A 931 3.39 -18.46 22.89
CA MET A 931 2.28 -18.16 21.98
C MET A 931 2.59 -18.55 20.52
N MET A 932 3.76 -18.21 19.99
CA MET A 932 4.14 -18.57 18.62
C MET A 932 4.27 -20.10 18.45
N LYS A 933 4.78 -20.83 19.45
CA LYS A 933 4.82 -22.29 19.40
C LYS A 933 3.42 -22.90 19.40
N MET A 934 2.50 -22.38 20.20
CA MET A 934 1.09 -22.81 20.23
C MET A 934 0.42 -22.59 18.86
N ILE A 935 0.56 -21.38 18.29
CA ILE A 935 0.04 -21.04 16.96
C ILE A 935 0.61 -22.00 15.88
N VAL A 936 1.93 -22.16 15.81
CA VAL A 936 2.58 -22.96 14.76
C VAL A 936 2.28 -24.46 14.93
N ALA A 937 2.25 -24.99 16.15
CA ALA A 937 1.89 -26.38 16.42
C ALA A 937 0.42 -26.69 16.08
N THR A 938 -0.53 -25.86 16.53
CA THR A 938 -1.96 -26.02 16.21
C THR A 938 -2.21 -25.94 14.71
N LEU A 939 -1.54 -25.02 14.01
CA LEU A 939 -1.61 -24.91 12.56
C LEU A 939 -1.06 -26.17 11.87
N LEU A 940 0.14 -26.64 12.23
CA LEU A 940 0.75 -27.85 11.66
C LEU A 940 -0.07 -29.13 11.90
N LEU A 941 -0.63 -29.30 13.09
CA LEU A 941 -1.36 -30.52 13.47
C LEU A 941 -2.75 -30.60 12.83
N ARG A 942 -3.42 -29.47 12.59
CA ARG A 942 -4.82 -29.43 12.13
C ARG A 942 -4.99 -28.98 10.66
N TYR A 943 -3.97 -28.39 10.04
CA TYR A 943 -4.06 -27.87 8.67
C TYR A 943 -2.86 -28.26 7.80
N ASP A 944 -3.14 -28.54 6.53
CA ASP A 944 -2.13 -28.56 5.48
C ASP A 944 -2.09 -27.18 4.82
N ILE A 945 -0.94 -26.51 4.93
CA ILE A 945 -0.76 -25.13 4.50
C ILE A 945 0.25 -25.09 3.34
N LYS A 946 -0.15 -24.54 2.20
CA LYS A 946 0.75 -24.30 1.05
C LYS A 946 0.58 -22.92 0.44
N TYR A 947 1.57 -22.46 -0.32
CA TYR A 947 1.36 -21.35 -1.24
C TYR A 947 0.39 -21.77 -2.37
N PRO A 948 -0.43 -20.84 -2.91
CA PRO A 948 -1.13 -21.06 -4.17
C PRO A 948 -0.16 -21.48 -5.29
N ASP A 949 -0.62 -22.28 -6.25
CA ASP A 949 0.26 -22.88 -7.24
C ASP A 949 0.95 -21.81 -8.13
N GLY A 950 2.29 -21.78 -8.09
CA GLY A 950 3.11 -20.74 -8.72
C GLY A 950 3.31 -19.45 -7.87
N LYS A 951 2.92 -19.45 -6.60
CA LYS A 951 3.38 -18.47 -5.60
C LYS A 951 4.56 -19.01 -4.79
N ALA A 952 5.40 -18.06 -4.37
CA ALA A 952 6.53 -18.27 -3.46
C ALA A 952 6.46 -17.24 -2.30
N ARG A 953 7.45 -17.28 -1.41
CA ARG A 953 7.60 -16.32 -0.30
C ARG A 953 7.57 -14.87 -0.81
N PRO A 954 6.79 -13.96 -0.21
CA PRO A 954 6.81 -12.54 -0.58
C PRO A 954 8.15 -11.91 -0.23
N THR A 955 8.69 -11.07 -1.12
CA THR A 955 9.87 -10.25 -0.85
C THR A 955 9.55 -9.13 0.14
N ASN A 956 10.35 -8.97 1.19
CA ASN A 956 10.16 -7.91 2.18
C ASN A 956 10.47 -6.53 1.56
N GLY A 957 9.50 -5.61 1.63
CA GLY A 957 9.77 -4.19 1.46
C GLY A 957 10.56 -3.65 2.66
N HIS A 958 11.09 -2.42 2.57
CA HIS A 958 11.78 -1.78 3.67
C HIS A 958 11.39 -0.30 3.74
N ILE A 959 11.08 0.21 4.93
CA ILE A 959 10.91 1.65 5.19
C ILE A 959 11.59 1.98 6.53
N HIS A 960 12.58 2.87 6.50
CA HIS A 960 13.50 3.10 7.63
C HIS A 960 14.16 1.75 8.05
N GLU A 961 14.50 1.50 9.32
CA GLU A 961 15.12 0.22 9.71
C GLU A 961 14.16 -0.99 9.73
N PHE A 962 12.90 -0.82 9.32
CA PHE A 962 11.87 -1.84 9.45
C PHE A 962 11.60 -2.55 8.10
N PRO A 963 11.74 -3.88 8.03
CA PRO A 963 11.20 -4.68 6.93
C PRO A 963 9.67 -4.74 7.01
N PHE A 964 9.01 -4.68 5.86
CA PHE A 964 7.55 -4.78 5.72
C PHE A 964 7.18 -5.98 4.87
N MET A 965 6.38 -6.88 5.44
CA MET A 965 5.77 -7.99 4.73
C MET A 965 4.47 -7.55 4.04
N ASN A 966 4.15 -8.17 2.90
CA ASN A 966 2.84 -8.00 2.29
C ASN A 966 1.79 -8.82 3.06
N ILE A 967 1.02 -8.17 3.94
CA ILE A 967 -0.05 -8.80 4.72
C ILE A 967 -1.18 -9.39 3.86
N TYR A 968 -1.31 -8.98 2.60
CA TYR A 968 -2.26 -9.55 1.63
C TYR A 968 -1.73 -10.79 0.89
N THR A 969 -0.65 -11.41 1.39
CA THR A 969 -0.10 -12.65 0.83
C THR A 969 -1.01 -13.82 1.16
N LYS A 970 -1.67 -14.37 0.13
CA LYS A 970 -2.53 -15.55 0.28
C LYS A 970 -1.72 -16.82 0.58
N LEU A 971 -2.20 -17.58 1.57
CA LEU A 971 -1.90 -18.99 1.76
C LEU A 971 -3.15 -19.81 1.39
N LEU A 972 -2.96 -21.07 1.00
CA LEU A 972 -4.03 -22.07 0.95
C LEU A 972 -3.94 -22.94 2.20
N MET A 973 -5.05 -23.11 2.91
CA MET A 973 -5.16 -23.92 4.11
C MET A 973 -6.28 -24.96 3.90
N LYS A 974 -5.93 -26.25 3.88
CA LYS A 974 -6.92 -27.34 3.97
C LYS A 974 -6.92 -27.85 5.41
N ARG A 975 -8.10 -28.00 6.02
CA ARG A 975 -8.22 -28.72 7.30
C ARG A 975 -7.89 -30.21 7.07
N ARG A 976 -7.16 -30.81 8.00
CA ARG A 976 -6.82 -32.24 7.98
C ARG A 976 -8.00 -33.09 8.46
N ASP A 977 -8.17 -34.25 7.85
CA ASP A 977 -9.32 -35.13 8.10
C ASP A 977 -9.16 -35.91 9.43
N GLU A 978 -7.92 -36.33 9.73
CA GLU A 978 -7.51 -36.74 11.07
C GLU A 978 -7.06 -35.51 11.88
N MET A 979 -7.72 -35.28 13.02
CA MET A 979 -7.29 -34.27 14.00
C MET A 979 -7.00 -34.95 15.35
N PRO A 980 -5.82 -34.75 15.97
CA PRO A 980 -5.73 -34.87 17.41
C PRO A 980 -6.54 -33.74 18.06
N VAL A 981 -7.18 -34.03 19.20
CA VAL A 981 -7.75 -33.00 20.07
C VAL A 981 -6.59 -32.38 20.84
N VAL A 982 -6.14 -31.21 20.38
CA VAL A 982 -5.09 -30.35 20.99
C VAL A 982 -5.77 -29.23 21.75
#